data_AF-A0A127PCV7-F1
#
_entry.id   AF-A0A127PCV7-F1
#
_cell.length_a   1.000
_cell.length_b   1.000
_cell.length_c   1.000
_cell.angle_alpha   90.00
_cell.angle_beta   90.00
_cell.angle_gamma   90.00
#
_symmetry.space_group_name_H-M   'P 1'
#
loop_
_entity.id
_entity.type
_entity.pdbx_description
1 polymer ?
#
loop_
_entity_poly.entity_id
_entity_poly.type
_entity_poly.pdbx_seq_one_letter_code
_entity_poly.pdbx_strand_id
1 'polypeptide(L)'
;MDNASVSYLLKSIALALASVCILSACGDGATSASSSAAASAKLAAAAGSPYGGTPWQLPGTVQAENFDTGGQNVGYFNAANTNQGGQYRSAEGVAIEASTDTGAGYDVGWTTAGEWLNYTVNVTAAGSYTAQVRVASLGQGGSFHFNVDGVSATPKLTVPDTQGWQNWQTVSATISLSAGQHVIQLFMDSAGSGGAVGNFNWFAIGSAAAAPDFGPNVLIFDPSMSSSTIQGRLNTVFNQQQSNQFGAARYALLFKPGSYSVDVNVGFYTQVLGLGNSPDDVNITGAVHAEADWFQGNATQNFWRGAENIAVNPAGGLNRWAVSQGSPLRRMHIRGNLALDDGGWSSGGFLADSKIDGQVQSGGQQQWFTRNSQIGSWSGSNWNMVFAGVDGAPGGVTWPNPPDMILATTPVVREKPFLTIDASGKYSVFVPALGSNGHGTTWASAAAPGQAIAISEFYVAKEGSDTAATINAALGQGKNLILTPGVYHLNDTLRVTRANTVVLGLGLATLAPDNGVVAMSVADVDGVKVAGILFDAGPVSSPILLEVGPSGSAASHAANPTSLHDLFFRVGGAAVGKAAVSLKINSSDVIGDHFWIWRADHSNGVGWTTNTTTNGLIVNGANVTIYGLFVEHFHQYQTLWNGNGGRVYFYQSELPYDVPNQSSWMNGSKNGYASYKVADSVTSHQAWGVGIYCYFSSNNSVKLGSAIEVPAAGLNGAMIHNMTTVSLGGVGEITHVINQYGNSANSAANVVRLGQ
;
A
#
# COMPACT_ATOMS: atom_id res chain seq x y z
N MET A 1 -51.87 18.11 7.49
CA MET A 1 -52.95 18.68 8.31
C MET A 1 -52.99 17.84 9.59
N ASP A 2 -52.59 18.28 10.79
CA ASP A 2 -52.26 19.58 11.40
C ASP A 2 -50.95 19.43 12.22
N ASN A 3 -49.93 20.33 12.24
CA ASN A 3 -49.81 21.69 12.82
C ASN A 3 -50.07 21.76 14.34
N ALA A 4 -49.27 22.38 15.22
CA ALA A 4 -48.00 23.11 15.17
C ALA A 4 -47.56 23.36 16.62
N SER A 5 -46.25 23.47 16.90
CA SER A 5 -45.71 24.20 18.07
C SER A 5 -44.27 24.62 17.79
N VAL A 6 -44.08 25.93 17.64
CA VAL A 6 -42.88 26.64 17.20
C VAL A 6 -42.55 27.76 18.20
N SER A 7 -41.37 27.68 18.84
CA SER A 7 -40.37 28.73 19.17
C SER A 7 -40.61 29.94 20.12
N TYR A 8 -39.48 30.35 20.75
CA TYR A 8 -39.03 31.68 21.26
C TYR A 8 -39.45 32.14 22.69
N LEU A 9 -38.63 32.79 23.54
CA LEU A 9 -37.58 33.82 23.32
C LEU A 9 -36.61 34.10 24.55
N LEU A 10 -35.29 33.89 24.36
CA LEU A 10 -34.03 34.68 24.67
C LEU A 10 -33.62 35.41 26.00
N LYS A 11 -32.30 35.22 26.33
CA LYS A 11 -31.19 36.12 26.83
C LYS A 11 -31.10 36.51 28.34
N SER A 12 -29.98 36.34 29.08
CA SER A 12 -28.68 37.11 29.11
C SER A 12 -27.74 36.49 30.20
N ILE A 13 -26.44 36.15 30.03
CA ILE A 13 -25.12 36.88 30.09
C ILE A 13 -24.68 37.54 31.44
N ALA A 14 -23.46 37.15 31.92
CA ALA A 14 -22.45 37.83 32.77
C ALA A 14 -22.71 38.06 34.29
N LEU A 15 -21.76 38.17 35.26
CA LEU A 15 -20.30 37.98 35.49
C LEU A 15 -20.07 38.17 37.03
N ALA A 16 -18.92 37.73 37.56
CA ALA A 16 -18.50 37.60 38.99
C ALA A 16 -17.96 38.88 39.71
N LEU A 17 -17.49 38.67 40.98
CA LEU A 17 -16.62 39.48 41.90
C LEU A 17 -17.35 40.27 43.03
N ALA A 18 -16.87 40.45 44.29
CA ALA A 18 -15.59 40.21 44.98
C ALA A 18 -15.68 40.45 46.53
N SER A 19 -14.77 39.80 47.30
CA SER A 19 -13.97 40.21 48.51
C SER A 19 -14.67 40.65 49.84
N VAL A 20 -14.15 40.54 51.10
CA VAL A 20 -12.83 40.80 51.77
C VAL A 20 -12.85 40.21 53.24
N CYS A 21 -11.86 39.39 53.70
CA CYS A 21 -10.78 39.57 54.74
C CYS A 21 -11.17 39.79 56.25
N ILE A 22 -10.62 39.10 57.30
CA ILE A 22 -9.33 39.31 58.06
C ILE A 22 -9.10 38.22 59.17
N LEU A 23 -7.81 38.06 59.58
CA LEU A 23 -7.05 37.19 60.54
C LEU A 23 -7.62 36.78 61.94
N SER A 24 -7.22 35.59 62.46
CA SER A 24 -6.38 35.39 63.70
C SER A 24 -6.06 33.90 64.00
N ALA A 25 -5.09 33.66 64.90
CA ALA A 25 -4.24 32.46 65.09
C ALA A 25 -4.70 31.35 66.08
N CYS A 26 -3.98 30.19 66.03
CA CYS A 26 -3.53 29.27 67.12
C CYS A 26 -3.82 27.75 66.92
N GLY A 27 -2.77 26.90 67.03
CA GLY A 27 -2.85 25.59 67.71
C GLY A 27 -2.70 24.28 66.90
N ASP A 28 -1.47 23.78 66.79
CA ASP A 28 -0.94 22.39 66.80
C ASP A 28 -1.68 21.19 66.17
N GLY A 29 -0.91 20.40 65.40
CA GLY A 29 -1.21 18.99 65.13
C GLY A 29 -0.58 18.43 63.85
N ALA A 30 0.69 18.03 63.91
CA ALA A 30 1.43 17.44 62.79
C ALA A 30 0.85 16.10 62.30
N THR A 31 0.72 15.93 60.97
CA THR A 31 0.91 14.63 60.28
C THR A 31 1.45 14.82 58.85
N SER A 32 2.71 14.41 58.67
CA SER A 32 3.36 13.89 57.44
C SER A 32 2.83 14.31 56.05
N ALA A 33 3.37 15.42 55.53
CA ALA A 33 3.41 15.68 54.08
C ALA A 33 4.62 16.57 53.72
N SER A 34 5.84 16.07 53.93
CA SER A 34 7.05 16.77 53.49
C SER A 34 8.21 15.87 53.04
N SER A 35 7.99 14.56 52.86
CA SER A 35 9.06 13.63 52.45
C SER A 35 9.06 13.24 50.97
N SER A 36 8.05 13.56 50.15
CA SER A 36 8.05 13.19 48.72
C SER A 36 8.72 14.24 47.81
N ALA A 37 8.57 15.53 48.08
CA ALA A 37 9.26 16.58 47.31
C ALA A 37 10.77 16.62 47.60
N ALA A 38 11.17 16.28 48.82
CA ALA A 38 12.59 16.16 49.19
C ALA A 38 13.21 14.83 48.72
N ALA A 39 12.40 13.80 48.43
CA ALA A 39 12.88 12.52 47.88
C ALA A 39 13.09 12.58 46.36
N SER A 40 12.27 13.32 45.61
CA SER A 40 12.57 13.62 44.19
C SER A 40 13.74 14.58 44.01
N ALA A 41 14.09 15.38 45.03
CA ALA A 41 15.31 16.19 45.03
C ALA A 41 16.58 15.42 45.45
N LYS A 42 16.48 14.12 45.79
CA LYS A 42 17.59 13.31 46.32
C LYS A 42 18.08 12.18 45.42
N LEU A 43 17.59 12.08 44.18
CA LEU A 43 18.25 11.32 43.11
C LEU A 43 18.86 12.20 42.01
N ALA A 44 18.72 13.52 42.08
CA ALA A 44 19.51 14.48 41.30
C ALA A 44 20.94 14.70 41.88
N ALA A 45 21.39 13.81 42.76
CA ALA A 45 22.69 13.90 43.40
C ALA A 45 23.75 13.28 42.48
N ALA A 46 24.66 14.16 42.02
CA ALA A 46 25.85 13.94 41.18
C ALA A 46 25.69 14.03 39.65
N ALA A 47 24.73 14.81 39.13
CA ALA A 47 24.86 15.26 37.75
C ALA A 47 25.99 16.30 37.65
N GLY A 48 26.89 16.10 36.69
CA GLY A 48 27.90 17.08 36.33
C GLY A 48 27.32 18.41 35.87
N SER A 49 28.18 19.41 35.58
CA SER A 49 27.72 20.62 34.89
C SER A 49 27.85 20.44 33.37
N PRO A 50 26.90 20.96 32.57
CA PRO A 50 26.95 20.85 31.12
C PRO A 50 28.30 21.34 30.59
N TYR A 51 28.86 20.61 29.61
CA TYR A 51 30.06 21.07 28.92
C TYR A 51 29.84 22.47 28.33
N GLY A 52 30.79 23.39 28.55
CA GLY A 52 30.65 24.79 28.14
C GLY A 52 29.63 25.62 28.95
N GLY A 53 29.09 25.07 30.04
CA GLY A 53 28.21 25.78 30.98
C GLY A 53 26.76 25.95 30.53
N THR A 54 26.39 25.43 29.34
CA THR A 54 25.02 25.51 28.80
C THR A 54 24.56 24.14 28.32
N PRO A 55 23.36 23.65 28.69
CA PRO A 55 22.83 22.39 28.16
C PRO A 55 22.76 22.38 26.63
N TRP A 56 23.13 21.25 26.02
CA TRP A 56 23.03 21.06 24.57
C TRP A 56 21.57 21.16 24.13
N GLN A 57 21.27 22.03 23.17
CA GLN A 57 19.92 22.15 22.63
C GLN A 57 19.62 20.96 21.72
N LEU A 58 18.50 20.28 21.98
CA LEU A 58 18.00 19.21 21.13
C LEU A 58 16.66 19.60 20.47
N PRO A 59 16.44 19.30 19.17
CA PRO A 59 17.33 18.57 18.25
C PRO A 59 18.69 19.22 17.98
N GLY A 60 19.74 18.41 17.85
CA GLY A 60 21.11 18.87 17.70
C GLY A 60 22.15 17.75 17.68
N THR A 61 23.39 18.11 17.36
CA THR A 61 24.55 17.21 17.41
C THR A 61 25.41 17.54 18.64
N VAL A 62 25.85 16.51 19.35
CA VAL A 62 26.71 16.57 20.54
C VAL A 62 27.96 15.76 20.25
N GLN A 63 29.12 16.39 20.37
CA GLN A 63 30.42 15.72 20.24
C GLN A 63 30.66 14.84 21.47
N ALA A 64 31.17 13.61 21.27
CA ALA A 64 31.33 12.64 22.35
C ALA A 64 32.37 13.08 23.39
N GLU A 65 33.41 13.78 22.97
CA GLU A 65 34.43 14.36 23.85
C GLU A 65 33.91 15.53 24.72
N ASN A 66 32.70 16.03 24.43
CA ASN A 66 32.04 17.12 25.17
C ASN A 66 31.03 16.60 26.22
N PHE A 67 31.35 15.50 26.89
CA PHE A 67 30.63 15.00 28.07
C PHE A 67 30.64 16.01 29.23
N ASP A 68 29.69 15.89 30.15
CA ASP A 68 29.54 16.79 31.29
C ASP A 68 30.82 16.87 32.15
N THR A 69 31.03 18.03 32.75
CA THR A 69 32.13 18.26 33.70
C THR A 69 31.78 17.73 35.09
N GLY A 70 32.77 17.50 35.95
CA GLY A 70 32.54 17.01 37.33
C GLY A 70 33.42 15.81 37.69
N GLY A 71 34.12 15.26 36.70
CA GLY A 71 35.08 14.18 36.89
C GLY A 71 34.47 12.79 37.00
N GLN A 72 35.32 11.85 37.39
CA GLN A 72 35.01 10.44 37.54
C GLN A 72 33.82 10.20 38.50
N ASN A 73 32.90 9.34 38.08
CA ASN A 73 31.63 9.01 38.75
C ASN A 73 30.59 10.14 38.80
N VAL A 74 30.81 11.25 38.08
CA VAL A 74 29.90 12.40 38.03
C VAL A 74 29.54 12.73 36.57
N GLY A 75 30.52 13.22 35.81
CA GLY A 75 30.35 13.53 34.38
C GLY A 75 30.60 12.32 33.47
N TYR A 76 31.42 11.38 33.93
CA TYR A 76 31.75 10.15 33.23
C TYR A 76 32.21 9.06 34.21
N PHE A 77 32.29 7.82 33.75
CA PHE A 77 33.08 6.76 34.37
C PHE A 77 33.99 6.12 33.32
N ASN A 78 35.29 6.20 33.56
CA ASN A 78 36.32 5.48 32.80
C ASN A 78 37.11 4.60 33.78
N ALA A 79 37.25 3.30 33.51
CA ALA A 79 37.86 2.37 34.46
C ALA A 79 39.35 2.64 34.68
N ALA A 80 40.08 3.07 33.64
CA ALA A 80 41.48 3.47 33.75
C ALA A 80 41.66 4.87 34.35
N ASN A 81 40.61 5.69 34.29
CA ASN A 81 40.58 7.11 34.68
C ASN A 81 41.83 7.86 34.20
N THR A 82 42.20 7.63 32.94
CA THR A 82 43.36 8.25 32.30
C THR A 82 43.02 8.55 30.84
N ASN A 83 43.34 9.76 30.39
CA ASN A 83 43.16 10.12 28.99
C ASN A 83 44.30 9.52 28.15
N GLN A 84 44.11 8.26 27.73
CA GLN A 84 45.13 7.48 27.00
C GLN A 84 45.51 8.10 25.65
N GLY A 85 44.57 8.75 24.96
CA GLY A 85 44.84 9.47 23.71
C GLY A 85 45.54 10.83 23.93
N GLY A 86 45.47 11.37 25.15
CA GLY A 86 46.20 12.57 25.57
C GLY A 86 45.71 13.88 24.95
N GLN A 87 44.56 13.89 24.27
CA GLN A 87 44.05 15.07 23.56
C GLN A 87 42.88 15.75 24.30
N TYR A 88 42.62 17.01 23.91
CA TYR A 88 41.48 17.84 24.31
C TYR A 88 41.34 18.13 25.81
N ARG A 89 40.93 17.15 26.62
CA ARG A 89 40.65 17.28 28.06
C ARG A 89 41.65 16.47 28.87
N SER A 90 42.92 16.86 28.81
CA SER A 90 44.04 16.11 29.40
C SER A 90 44.03 16.04 30.94
N ALA A 91 43.21 16.87 31.60
CA ALA A 91 43.02 16.84 33.06
C ALA A 91 41.93 15.85 33.51
N GLU A 92 41.19 15.25 32.57
CA GLU A 92 40.13 14.28 32.85
C GLU A 92 40.53 12.88 32.36
N GLY A 93 39.77 11.88 32.79
CA GLY A 93 40.11 10.46 32.66
C GLY A 93 39.51 9.74 31.46
N VAL A 94 38.79 10.44 30.57
CA VAL A 94 38.24 9.86 29.34
C VAL A 94 39.33 9.87 28.26
N ALA A 95 39.53 8.76 27.57
CA ALA A 95 40.51 8.64 26.51
C ALA A 95 40.01 9.32 25.21
N ILE A 96 40.70 10.39 24.83
CA ILE A 96 40.33 11.24 23.69
C ILE A 96 41.53 11.35 22.75
N GLU A 97 41.32 11.08 21.47
CA GLU A 97 42.32 11.25 20.40
C GLU A 97 41.82 12.19 19.30
N ALA A 98 42.70 12.56 18.37
CA ALA A 98 42.32 13.37 17.22
C ALA A 98 41.56 12.52 16.19
N SER A 99 40.40 13.01 15.75
CA SER A 99 39.58 12.32 14.76
C SER A 99 39.97 12.67 13.34
N THR A 100 39.95 11.66 12.46
CA THR A 100 40.13 11.82 11.01
C THR A 100 38.81 11.79 10.23
N ASP A 101 37.65 11.78 10.92
CA ASP A 101 36.35 11.85 10.27
C ASP A 101 36.11 13.18 9.55
N THR A 102 35.08 13.22 8.71
CA THR A 102 34.63 14.45 8.06
C THR A 102 34.20 15.49 9.09
N GLY A 103 34.86 16.65 9.09
CA GLY A 103 34.68 17.71 10.09
C GLY A 103 35.88 17.89 11.02
N ALA A 104 36.80 16.90 11.07
CA ALA A 104 37.91 16.83 12.02
C ALA A 104 37.45 17.01 13.48
N GLY A 105 38.39 17.15 14.42
CA GLY A 105 38.08 17.31 15.84
C GLY A 105 38.70 16.19 16.66
N TYR A 106 37.93 15.66 17.61
CA TYR A 106 38.36 14.58 18.48
C TYR A 106 37.33 13.46 18.51
N ASP A 107 37.72 12.30 18.99
CA ASP A 107 36.80 11.21 19.29
C ASP A 107 37.18 10.51 20.59
N VAL A 108 36.20 9.84 21.19
CA VAL A 108 36.40 9.02 22.38
C VAL A 108 36.73 7.60 21.95
N GLY A 109 37.92 7.14 22.34
CA GLY A 109 38.42 5.79 22.05
C GLY A 109 38.69 4.99 23.33
N TRP A 110 39.32 3.82 23.17
CA TRP A 110 39.67 2.90 24.28
C TRP A 110 38.51 2.58 25.23
N THR A 111 37.28 2.57 24.70
CA THR A 111 36.08 2.37 25.50
C THR A 111 35.97 0.92 25.96
N THR A 112 35.66 0.71 27.23
CA THR A 112 35.49 -0.63 27.82
C THR A 112 34.07 -0.84 28.34
N ALA A 113 33.67 -2.11 28.46
CA ALA A 113 32.33 -2.45 28.98
C ALA A 113 32.16 -1.96 30.42
N GLY A 114 31.02 -1.32 30.70
CA GLY A 114 30.69 -0.69 31.98
C GLY A 114 31.03 0.80 32.06
N GLU A 115 31.73 1.37 31.09
CA GLU A 115 31.99 2.81 31.00
C GLU A 115 30.77 3.60 30.58
N TRP A 116 30.75 4.90 30.91
CA TRP A 116 29.67 5.79 30.50
C TRP A 116 30.07 7.26 30.47
N LEU A 117 29.34 8.04 29.67
CA LEU A 117 29.49 9.49 29.50
C LEU A 117 28.13 10.16 29.66
N ASN A 118 28.01 11.15 30.55
CA ASN A 118 26.78 11.94 30.73
C ASN A 118 26.82 13.22 29.89
N TYR A 119 25.66 13.62 29.38
CA TYR A 119 25.46 14.84 28.61
C TYR A 119 24.18 15.54 29.08
N THR A 120 24.32 16.73 29.62
CA THR A 120 23.18 17.57 30.02
C THR A 120 22.64 18.28 28.78
N VAL A 121 21.36 18.04 28.49
CA VAL A 121 20.68 18.53 27.29
C VAL A 121 19.41 19.28 27.66
N ASN A 122 18.94 20.16 26.76
CA ASN A 122 17.63 20.80 26.84
C ASN A 122 16.83 20.48 25.58
N VAL A 123 15.76 19.71 25.74
CA VAL A 123 14.89 19.26 24.66
C VAL A 123 13.82 20.30 24.41
N THR A 124 13.83 20.88 23.21
CA THR A 124 12.96 22.01 22.85
C THR A 124 11.47 21.65 22.79
N ALA A 125 11.13 20.41 22.42
CA ALA A 125 9.76 19.92 22.36
C ALA A 125 9.67 18.43 22.76
N ALA A 126 8.57 18.01 23.37
CA ALA A 126 8.37 16.59 23.64
C ALA A 126 8.12 15.84 22.31
N GLY A 127 8.71 14.66 22.14
CA GLY A 127 8.54 13.89 20.91
C GLY A 127 9.39 12.63 20.81
N SER A 128 9.19 11.90 19.71
CA SER A 128 10.06 10.81 19.30
C SER A 128 11.09 11.32 18.31
N TYR A 129 12.35 11.01 18.57
CA TYR A 129 13.53 11.49 17.86
C TYR A 129 14.33 10.31 17.32
N THR A 130 15.20 10.59 16.34
CA THR A 130 16.20 9.62 15.89
C THR A 130 17.53 9.96 16.56
N ALA A 131 18.01 9.06 17.41
CA ALA A 131 19.36 9.08 17.94
C ALA A 131 20.30 8.45 16.91
N GLN A 132 21.21 9.23 16.36
CA GLN A 132 22.27 8.78 15.45
C GLN A 132 23.59 8.82 16.19
N VAL A 133 24.43 7.80 16.04
CA VAL A 133 25.76 7.74 16.68
C VAL A 133 26.81 7.41 15.63
N ARG A 134 27.86 8.23 15.58
CA ARG A 134 28.99 8.08 14.67
C ARG A 134 30.07 7.25 15.33
N VAL A 135 30.27 6.03 14.83
CA VAL A 135 31.08 5.00 15.46
C VAL A 135 32.12 4.41 14.51
N ALA A 136 33.21 3.90 15.08
CA ALA A 136 34.26 3.19 14.36
C ALA A 136 34.81 2.01 15.18
N SER A 137 35.26 0.95 14.51
CA SER A 137 35.89 -0.23 15.11
C SER A 137 36.73 -0.98 14.07
N LEU A 138 37.88 -1.52 14.49
CA LEU A 138 38.64 -2.50 13.71
C LEU A 138 38.21 -3.91 14.14
N GLY A 139 37.42 -4.59 13.31
CA GLY A 139 36.72 -5.83 13.68
C GLY A 139 35.36 -5.54 14.32
N GLN A 140 34.58 -6.60 14.56
CA GLN A 140 33.26 -6.48 15.16
C GLN A 140 33.36 -5.82 16.54
N GLY A 141 32.79 -4.62 16.66
CA GLY A 141 32.75 -3.83 17.88
C GLY A 141 31.75 -4.38 18.89
N GLY A 142 31.67 -3.70 20.04
CA GLY A 142 30.80 -4.03 21.15
C GLY A 142 29.38 -3.48 21.00
N SER A 143 28.67 -3.40 22.12
CA SER A 143 27.32 -2.81 22.17
C SER A 143 27.22 -1.65 23.15
N PHE A 144 26.29 -0.73 22.90
CA PHE A 144 26.00 0.43 23.75
C PHE A 144 24.50 0.79 23.70
N HIS A 145 24.04 1.63 24.62
CA HIS A 145 22.70 2.24 24.60
C HIS A 145 22.72 3.64 25.21
N PHE A 146 21.60 4.35 25.09
CA PHE A 146 21.36 5.59 25.83
C PHE A 146 20.41 5.38 27.01
N ASN A 147 20.76 5.95 28.17
CA ASN A 147 19.81 6.22 29.25
C ASN A 147 19.38 7.71 29.20
N VAL A 148 18.15 8.00 29.60
CA VAL A 148 17.64 9.35 29.85
C VAL A 148 17.20 9.39 31.31
N ASP A 149 17.79 10.29 32.09
CA ASP A 149 17.53 10.45 33.52
C ASP A 149 17.63 9.13 34.31
N GLY A 150 18.61 8.29 33.95
CA GLY A 150 18.89 7.00 34.59
C GLY A 150 18.02 5.84 34.11
N VAL A 151 17.16 6.03 33.10
CA VAL A 151 16.29 4.99 32.53
C VAL A 151 16.70 4.69 31.09
N SER A 152 16.79 3.40 30.73
CA SER A 152 17.10 2.96 29.35
C SER A 152 16.10 3.56 28.35
N ALA A 153 16.62 4.30 27.38
CA ALA A 153 15.84 5.09 26.42
C ALA A 153 15.96 4.59 24.98
N THR A 154 16.95 3.75 24.68
CA THR A 154 17.09 3.05 23.39
C THR A 154 17.29 1.54 23.60
N PRO A 155 17.00 0.70 22.60
CA PRO A 155 17.56 -0.65 22.56
C PRO A 155 19.10 -0.61 22.46
N LYS A 156 19.74 -1.76 22.71
CA LYS A 156 21.19 -1.92 22.53
C LYS A 156 21.53 -1.83 21.05
N LEU A 157 22.44 -0.92 20.72
CA LEU A 157 23.04 -0.75 19.40
C LEU A 157 24.39 -1.46 19.37
N THR A 158 24.72 -2.05 18.23
CA THR A 158 26.00 -2.72 18.00
C THR A 158 26.89 -1.82 17.16
N VAL A 159 28.17 -1.69 17.52
CA VAL A 159 29.18 -1.02 16.70
C VAL A 159 29.60 -1.98 15.58
N PRO A 160 29.33 -1.68 14.30
CA PRO A 160 29.73 -2.56 13.20
C PRO A 160 31.26 -2.59 13.03
N ASP A 161 31.77 -3.61 12.36
CA ASP A 161 33.14 -3.60 11.85
C ASP A 161 33.25 -2.55 10.73
N THR A 162 33.89 -1.42 11.04
CA THR A 162 34.14 -0.35 10.07
C THR A 162 35.49 -0.48 9.38
N GLN A 163 36.21 -1.58 9.62
CA GLN A 163 37.51 -1.90 9.05
C GLN A 163 38.64 -0.96 9.49
N GLY A 164 38.47 -0.23 10.60
CA GLY A 164 39.48 0.65 11.14
C GLY A 164 38.95 1.55 12.26
N TRP A 165 39.80 1.87 13.23
CA TRP A 165 39.47 2.73 14.39
C TRP A 165 39.09 4.17 14.01
N GLN A 166 39.40 4.56 12.79
CA GLN A 166 39.17 5.90 12.25
C GLN A 166 38.39 5.85 10.92
N ASN A 167 37.77 4.70 10.61
CA ASN A 167 36.81 4.54 9.53
C ASN A 167 35.41 4.61 10.12
N TRP A 168 34.56 5.51 9.66
CA TRP A 168 33.36 5.88 10.40
C TRP A 168 32.06 5.47 9.72
N GLN A 169 31.13 4.93 10.49
CA GLN A 169 29.75 4.68 10.10
C GLN A 169 28.77 5.29 11.11
N THR A 170 27.52 5.50 10.71
CA THR A 170 26.47 6.03 11.58
C THR A 170 25.44 4.95 11.83
N VAL A 171 25.23 4.60 13.11
CA VAL A 171 24.15 3.71 13.56
C VAL A 171 23.01 4.55 14.14
N SER A 172 21.79 4.00 14.23
CA SER A 172 20.63 4.79 14.66
C SER A 172 19.62 3.98 15.48
N ALA A 173 18.94 4.66 16.41
CA ALA A 173 17.79 4.16 17.16
C ALA A 173 16.73 5.26 17.34
N THR A 174 15.50 4.86 17.64
CA THR A 174 14.46 5.78 18.12
C THR A 174 14.67 6.06 19.61
N ILE A 175 14.50 7.33 20.01
CA ILE A 175 14.53 7.78 21.41
C ILE A 175 13.34 8.71 21.69
N SER A 176 12.63 8.51 22.79
CA SER A 176 11.50 9.35 23.19
C SER A 176 11.94 10.31 24.31
N LEU A 177 11.70 11.61 24.11
CA LEU A 177 12.13 12.65 25.04
C LEU A 177 10.96 13.58 25.39
N SER A 178 10.81 13.93 26.66
CA SER A 178 9.94 15.03 27.09
C SER A 178 10.61 16.38 26.81
N ALA A 179 9.83 17.46 26.79
CA ALA A 179 10.36 18.81 26.71
C ALA A 179 11.03 19.19 28.04
N GLY A 180 12.14 19.92 27.97
CA GLY A 180 12.88 20.40 29.13
C GLY A 180 14.28 19.79 29.25
N GLN A 181 14.89 20.02 30.41
CA GLN A 181 16.26 19.59 30.67
C GLN A 181 16.31 18.11 31.07
N HIS A 182 17.27 17.39 30.50
CA HIS A 182 17.50 15.96 30.74
C HIS A 182 18.99 15.65 30.81
N VAL A 183 19.36 14.54 31.44
CA VAL A 183 20.70 13.95 31.33
C VAL A 183 20.63 12.72 30.44
N ILE A 184 21.28 12.79 29.28
CA ILE A 184 21.48 11.64 28.40
C ILE A 184 22.80 10.98 28.78
N GLN A 185 22.79 9.68 29.04
CA GLN A 185 23.99 8.90 29.30
C GLN A 185 24.24 7.94 28.14
N LEU A 186 25.41 8.05 27.50
CA LEU A 186 25.94 7.02 26.61
C LEU A 186 26.57 5.93 27.48
N PHE A 187 26.03 4.71 27.44
CA PHE A 187 26.49 3.59 28.26
C PHE A 187 27.08 2.47 27.40
N MET A 188 28.28 2.01 27.76
CA MET A 188 29.05 0.99 27.06
C MET A 188 28.69 -0.39 27.64
N ASP A 189 27.84 -1.17 26.98
CA ASP A 189 27.30 -2.41 27.52
C ASP A 189 28.28 -3.60 27.49
N SER A 190 28.94 -3.81 26.36
CA SER A 190 29.78 -4.99 26.14
C SER A 190 30.89 -4.70 25.15
N ALA A 191 32.05 -5.34 25.33
CA ALA A 191 33.19 -5.21 24.41
C ALA A 191 33.02 -6.12 23.20
N GLY A 192 33.55 -5.67 22.05
CA GLY A 192 33.64 -6.45 20.83
C GLY A 192 34.82 -7.41 20.83
N SER A 193 35.02 -8.06 19.67
CA SER A 193 36.11 -9.02 19.44
C SER A 193 37.51 -8.44 19.65
N GLY A 194 37.68 -7.13 19.47
CA GLY A 194 38.92 -6.40 19.69
C GLY A 194 39.17 -5.92 21.14
N GLY A 195 38.28 -6.26 22.09
CA GLY A 195 38.43 -5.90 23.51
C GLY A 195 37.94 -4.50 23.89
N ALA A 196 37.55 -3.66 22.92
CA ALA A 196 36.90 -2.36 23.13
C ALA A 196 35.44 -2.37 22.65
N VAL A 197 34.63 -1.41 23.08
CA VAL A 197 33.27 -1.23 22.54
C VAL A 197 33.33 -0.58 21.15
N GLY A 198 34.12 0.46 20.99
CA GLY A 198 34.31 1.20 19.73
C GLY A 198 34.82 2.61 19.97
N ASN A 199 35.19 3.32 18.91
CA ASN A 199 35.39 4.76 18.94
C ASN A 199 34.06 5.48 18.69
N PHE A 200 33.85 6.60 19.38
CA PHE A 200 32.63 7.41 19.30
C PHE A 200 33.02 8.85 19.00
N ASN A 201 32.59 9.39 17.86
CA ASN A 201 32.90 10.77 17.46
C ASN A 201 31.82 11.73 17.96
N TRP A 202 30.58 11.53 17.52
CA TRP A 202 29.44 12.33 17.95
C TRP A 202 28.17 11.49 18.03
N PHE A 203 27.18 12.01 18.75
CA PHE A 203 25.80 11.58 18.59
C PHE A 203 24.91 12.78 18.23
N ALA A 204 23.89 12.53 17.44
CA ALA A 204 22.90 13.52 17.07
C ALA A 204 21.52 13.04 17.49
N ILE A 205 20.79 13.88 18.20
CA ILE A 205 19.35 13.68 18.39
C ILE A 205 18.69 14.59 17.36
N GLY A 206 18.40 14.02 16.19
CA GLY A 206 17.67 14.72 15.15
C GLY A 206 16.17 14.64 15.42
N SER A 207 15.43 15.69 15.07
CA SER A 207 14.02 15.52 14.75
C SER A 207 13.94 14.36 13.76
N ALA A 208 13.06 13.39 14.02
CA ALA A 208 12.74 12.40 13.00
C ALA A 208 12.52 13.17 11.69
N ALA A 209 13.13 12.74 10.58
CA ALA A 209 12.95 13.41 9.30
C ALA A 209 11.45 13.70 9.14
N ALA A 210 11.08 14.97 8.98
CA ALA A 210 9.68 15.33 8.96
C ALA A 210 9.01 14.44 7.91
N ALA A 211 8.00 13.68 8.33
CA ALA A 211 7.31 12.80 7.41
C ALA A 211 6.90 13.64 6.20
N PRO A 212 7.15 13.16 4.98
CA PRO A 212 6.65 13.83 3.79
C PRO A 212 5.17 14.15 4.00
N ASP A 213 4.77 15.37 3.67
CA ASP A 213 3.37 15.74 3.77
C ASP A 213 2.58 15.01 2.68
N PHE A 214 1.98 13.89 3.08
CA PHE A 214 1.08 13.07 2.25
C PHE A 214 -0.37 13.57 2.29
N GLY A 215 -0.63 14.74 2.87
CA GLY A 215 -1.96 15.32 2.99
C GLY A 215 -2.80 14.69 4.10
N PRO A 216 -3.99 15.28 4.37
CA PRO A 216 -4.81 14.94 5.53
C PRO A 216 -5.48 13.56 5.45
N ASN A 217 -5.59 13.02 4.23
CA ASN A 217 -6.28 11.75 3.98
C ASN A 217 -5.36 10.53 4.13
N VAL A 218 -4.09 10.76 4.50
CA VAL A 218 -3.13 9.71 4.84
C VAL A 218 -2.94 9.70 6.35
N LEU A 219 -3.44 8.64 6.99
CA LEU A 219 -3.32 8.44 8.42
C LEU A 219 -2.16 7.50 8.68
N ILE A 220 -1.10 8.00 9.32
CA ILE A 220 0.10 7.22 9.65
C ILE A 220 0.06 6.86 11.13
N PHE A 221 0.05 5.56 11.41
CA PHE A 221 0.07 4.98 12.74
C PHE A 221 1.47 4.52 13.12
N ASP A 222 1.89 4.86 14.33
CA ASP A 222 3.19 4.50 14.91
C ASP A 222 2.97 3.61 16.14
N PRO A 223 3.85 2.63 16.44
CA PRO A 223 3.67 1.74 17.58
C PRO A 223 3.63 2.44 18.95
N SER A 224 4.10 3.69 19.05
CA SER A 224 3.97 4.50 20.27
C SER A 224 2.55 5.02 20.52
N MET A 225 1.66 5.01 19.50
CA MET A 225 0.27 5.41 19.67
C MET A 225 -0.51 4.31 20.42
N SER A 226 -1.40 4.69 21.34
CA SER A 226 -2.22 3.70 22.04
C SER A 226 -3.21 3.02 21.09
N SER A 227 -3.44 1.72 21.29
CA SER A 227 -4.44 0.94 20.52
C SER A 227 -5.81 1.62 20.46
N SER A 228 -6.28 2.21 21.56
CA SER A 228 -7.56 2.93 21.59
C SER A 228 -7.58 4.17 20.67
N THR A 229 -6.46 4.89 20.58
CA THR A 229 -6.32 6.04 19.67
C THR A 229 -6.33 5.60 18.22
N ILE A 230 -5.57 4.55 17.89
CA ILE A 230 -5.53 3.98 16.54
C ILE A 230 -6.93 3.48 16.17
N GLN A 231 -7.54 2.65 17.02
CA GLN A 231 -8.87 2.09 16.79
C GLN A 231 -9.93 3.17 16.61
N GLY A 232 -9.91 4.25 17.40
CA GLY A 232 -10.85 5.36 17.23
C GLY A 232 -10.76 6.02 15.84
N ARG A 233 -9.54 6.17 15.30
CA ARG A 233 -9.32 6.70 13.95
C ARG A 233 -9.75 5.72 12.86
N LEU A 234 -9.45 4.43 13.03
CA LEU A 234 -9.90 3.37 12.12
C LEU A 234 -11.44 3.34 12.05
N ASN A 235 -12.11 3.33 13.20
CA ASN A 235 -13.57 3.37 13.28
C ASN A 235 -14.16 4.62 12.63
N THR A 236 -13.51 5.77 12.78
CA THR A 236 -13.97 7.02 12.14
C THR A 236 -13.99 6.89 10.62
N VAL A 237 -12.89 6.39 10.04
CA VAL A 237 -12.79 6.18 8.59
C VAL A 237 -13.79 5.12 8.13
N PHE A 238 -13.86 3.97 8.81
CA PHE A 238 -14.80 2.91 8.46
C PHE A 238 -16.26 3.36 8.51
N ASN A 239 -16.69 4.05 9.57
CA ASN A 239 -18.06 4.54 9.70
C ASN A 239 -18.46 5.48 8.57
N GLN A 240 -17.51 6.28 8.08
CA GLN A 240 -17.71 7.15 6.93
C GLN A 240 -17.76 6.35 5.61
N GLN A 241 -16.94 5.31 5.49
CA GLN A 241 -16.70 4.63 4.21
C GLN A 241 -17.47 3.33 4.00
N GLN A 242 -18.08 2.72 5.03
CA GLN A 242 -18.70 1.38 4.94
C GLN A 242 -19.78 1.28 3.85
N SER A 243 -20.57 2.33 3.65
CA SER A 243 -21.64 2.40 2.64
C SER A 243 -21.42 3.53 1.63
N ASN A 244 -20.23 4.15 1.62
CA ASN A 244 -19.92 5.30 0.77
C ASN A 244 -19.44 4.88 -0.62
N GLN A 245 -20.25 4.08 -1.31
CA GLN A 245 -19.89 3.46 -2.58
C GLN A 245 -19.48 4.48 -3.64
N PHE A 246 -20.11 5.66 -3.71
CA PHE A 246 -19.85 6.64 -4.78
C PHE A 246 -19.37 8.02 -4.28
N GLY A 247 -19.04 8.17 -2.99
CA GLY A 247 -18.53 9.43 -2.48
C GLY A 247 -17.11 9.74 -2.94
N ALA A 248 -16.72 11.01 -2.78
CA ALA A 248 -15.40 11.50 -3.16
C ALA A 248 -14.31 11.20 -2.12
N ALA A 249 -14.67 10.86 -0.88
CA ALA A 249 -13.69 10.62 0.18
C ALA A 249 -12.80 9.40 -0.14
N ARG A 250 -11.50 9.55 0.10
CA ARG A 250 -10.43 8.57 -0.14
C ARG A 250 -9.53 8.53 1.09
N TYR A 251 -9.06 7.35 1.49
CA TYR A 251 -8.18 7.23 2.66
C TYR A 251 -7.06 6.21 2.44
N ALA A 252 -5.86 6.52 2.94
CA ALA A 252 -4.79 5.56 3.13
C ALA A 252 -4.47 5.44 4.63
N LEU A 253 -4.51 4.22 5.14
CA LEU A 253 -4.25 3.84 6.52
C LEU A 253 -2.88 3.16 6.56
N LEU A 254 -1.86 3.91 6.94
CA LEU A 254 -0.47 3.48 6.88
C LEU A 254 0.03 3.08 8.27
N PHE A 255 0.65 1.92 8.37
CA PHE A 255 1.22 1.41 9.61
C PHE A 255 2.74 1.35 9.49
N LYS A 256 3.46 2.06 10.37
CA LYS A 256 4.92 1.92 10.48
C LYS A 256 5.30 0.52 10.96
N PRO A 257 6.55 0.08 10.74
CA PRO A 257 7.05 -1.16 11.33
C PRO A 257 6.81 -1.23 12.85
N GLY A 258 6.30 -2.36 13.33
CA GLY A 258 5.99 -2.62 14.73
C GLY A 258 4.76 -3.51 14.91
N SER A 259 4.22 -3.51 16.13
CA SER A 259 3.09 -4.37 16.51
C SER A 259 1.91 -3.55 17.01
N TYR A 260 0.72 -3.93 16.58
CA TYR A 260 -0.52 -3.20 16.86
C TYR A 260 -1.61 -4.19 17.28
N SER A 261 -2.33 -3.88 18.36
CA SER A 261 -3.51 -4.65 18.78
C SER A 261 -4.77 -3.85 18.40
N VAL A 262 -5.30 -4.11 17.20
CA VAL A 262 -6.39 -3.34 16.58
C VAL A 262 -7.20 -4.21 15.60
N ASP A 263 -8.44 -3.80 15.36
CA ASP A 263 -9.33 -4.37 14.35
C ASP A 263 -9.52 -3.36 13.20
N VAL A 264 -9.05 -3.70 12.01
CA VAL A 264 -9.04 -2.83 10.83
C VAL A 264 -10.13 -3.27 9.86
N ASN A 265 -11.35 -2.76 10.05
CA ASN A 265 -12.43 -2.96 9.08
C ASN A 265 -12.31 -1.96 7.92
N VAL A 266 -12.31 -2.45 6.68
CA VAL A 266 -11.96 -1.69 5.48
C VAL A 266 -13.21 -1.43 4.63
N GLY A 267 -13.66 -0.17 4.63
CA GLY A 267 -14.78 0.30 3.80
C GLY A 267 -14.37 0.69 2.38
N PHE A 268 -15.28 1.33 1.64
CA PHE A 268 -14.99 1.84 0.30
C PHE A 268 -13.82 2.84 0.28
N TYR A 269 -13.11 2.89 -0.84
CA TYR A 269 -11.98 3.77 -1.12
C TYR A 269 -10.95 3.91 0.01
N THR A 270 -10.65 2.78 0.65
CA THR A 270 -9.71 2.72 1.76
C THR A 270 -8.61 1.73 1.40
N GLN A 271 -7.37 2.19 1.45
CA GLN A 271 -6.19 1.33 1.36
C GLN A 271 -5.57 1.19 2.74
N VAL A 272 -5.27 -0.03 3.16
CA VAL A 272 -4.45 -0.33 4.33
C VAL A 272 -3.07 -0.76 3.84
N LEU A 273 -2.00 -0.16 4.37
CA LEU A 273 -0.64 -0.46 3.92
C LEU A 273 0.35 -0.46 5.09
N GLY A 274 1.16 -1.51 5.18
CA GLY A 274 2.32 -1.55 6.05
C GLY A 274 3.53 -0.92 5.37
N LEU A 275 4.30 -0.12 6.12
CA LEU A 275 5.46 0.62 5.62
C LEU A 275 6.79 -0.13 5.81
N GLY A 276 6.76 -1.40 6.20
CA GLY A 276 7.94 -2.23 6.32
C GLY A 276 8.53 -2.67 4.97
N ASN A 277 9.71 -3.27 4.99
CA ASN A 277 10.28 -3.91 3.80
C ASN A 277 9.63 -5.28 3.54
N SER A 278 9.17 -5.94 4.61
CA SER A 278 8.45 -7.20 4.60
C SER A 278 7.09 -7.06 5.30
N PRO A 279 6.07 -7.87 4.95
CA PRO A 279 4.80 -7.89 5.69
C PRO A 279 4.99 -8.14 7.18
N ASP A 280 5.96 -8.98 7.55
CA ASP A 280 6.27 -9.34 8.93
C ASP A 280 6.87 -8.19 9.76
N ASP A 281 7.26 -7.08 9.13
CA ASP A 281 7.70 -5.89 9.86
C ASP A 281 6.52 -5.14 10.49
N VAL A 282 5.29 -5.36 10.01
CA VAL A 282 4.06 -4.73 10.51
C VAL A 282 3.09 -5.82 10.97
N ASN A 283 2.94 -5.99 12.28
CA ASN A 283 2.16 -7.06 12.87
C ASN A 283 0.87 -6.51 13.48
N ILE A 284 -0.28 -6.90 12.92
CA ILE A 284 -1.60 -6.66 13.51
C ILE A 284 -2.00 -7.90 14.31
N THR A 285 -2.30 -7.74 15.60
CA THR A 285 -3.03 -8.71 16.42
C THR A 285 -4.48 -8.27 16.50
N GLY A 286 -5.38 -9.02 15.88
CA GLY A 286 -6.70 -8.55 15.46
C GLY A 286 -6.89 -8.86 13.98
N ALA A 287 -7.70 -8.09 13.25
CA ALA A 287 -8.00 -8.41 11.85
C ALA A 287 -7.74 -7.23 10.90
N VAL A 288 -7.52 -7.53 9.63
CA VAL A 288 -7.59 -6.56 8.52
C VAL A 288 -8.59 -7.12 7.55
N HIS A 289 -9.82 -6.62 7.61
CA HIS A 289 -10.97 -7.34 7.06
C HIS A 289 -11.95 -6.44 6.32
N ALA A 290 -12.74 -7.06 5.45
CA ALA A 290 -13.86 -6.45 4.77
C ALA A 290 -15.06 -7.38 4.85
N GLU A 291 -16.20 -6.83 5.25
CA GLU A 291 -17.45 -7.54 5.52
C GLU A 291 -18.57 -7.00 4.62
N ALA A 292 -19.64 -7.77 4.43
CA ALA A 292 -20.79 -7.38 3.61
C ALA A 292 -22.04 -7.02 4.45
N ASP A 293 -21.86 -6.80 5.76
CA ASP A 293 -22.93 -6.40 6.69
C ASP A 293 -23.78 -5.22 6.19
N TRP A 294 -23.14 -4.20 5.59
CA TRP A 294 -23.82 -3.00 5.08
C TRP A 294 -24.85 -3.34 3.99
N PHE A 295 -24.68 -4.49 3.32
CA PHE A 295 -25.57 -5.00 2.29
C PHE A 295 -26.04 -6.42 2.59
N GLN A 296 -26.30 -6.73 3.87
CA GLN A 296 -26.97 -7.95 4.34
C GLN A 296 -26.24 -9.25 3.89
N GLY A 297 -24.91 -9.25 3.96
CA GLY A 297 -24.07 -10.38 3.56
C GLY A 297 -23.83 -10.49 2.05
N ASN A 298 -24.42 -9.61 1.24
CA ASN A 298 -24.17 -9.56 -0.20
C ASN A 298 -22.92 -8.73 -0.51
N ALA A 299 -21.81 -9.39 -0.82
CA ALA A 299 -20.54 -8.76 -1.13
C ALA A 299 -20.41 -8.33 -2.61
N THR A 300 -21.43 -8.50 -3.47
CA THR A 300 -21.34 -8.16 -4.91
C THR A 300 -21.07 -6.69 -5.20
N GLN A 301 -21.11 -5.83 -4.18
CA GLN A 301 -20.78 -4.40 -4.28
C GLN A 301 -19.59 -3.98 -3.40
N ASN A 302 -18.87 -4.91 -2.77
CA ASN A 302 -17.69 -4.62 -1.96
C ASN A 302 -16.45 -4.32 -2.82
N PHE A 303 -16.45 -3.13 -3.41
CA PHE A 303 -15.43 -2.65 -4.35
C PHE A 303 -14.40 -1.72 -3.69
N TRP A 304 -13.40 -1.34 -4.51
CA TRP A 304 -12.51 -0.18 -4.35
C TRP A 304 -11.86 -0.08 -2.98
N ARG A 305 -11.16 -1.12 -2.54
CA ARG A 305 -10.41 -1.12 -1.27
C ARG A 305 -9.17 -1.98 -1.42
N GLY A 306 -8.22 -1.92 -0.50
CA GLY A 306 -7.07 -2.81 -0.60
C GLY A 306 -6.33 -2.95 0.71
N ALA A 307 -5.63 -4.07 0.87
CA ALA A 307 -4.67 -4.25 1.95
C ALA A 307 -3.35 -4.78 1.39
N GLU A 308 -2.24 -4.20 1.85
CA GLU A 308 -0.92 -4.57 1.37
C GLU A 308 0.17 -4.51 2.44
N ASN A 309 1.13 -5.43 2.33
CA ASN A 309 2.40 -5.43 3.07
C ASN A 309 2.24 -5.47 4.61
N ILE A 310 1.33 -6.33 5.10
CA ILE A 310 1.01 -6.46 6.54
C ILE A 310 0.90 -7.94 6.93
N ALA A 311 1.41 -8.27 8.12
CA ALA A 311 1.12 -9.51 8.82
C ALA A 311 -0.08 -9.36 9.77
N VAL A 312 -0.99 -10.34 9.75
CA VAL A 312 -2.21 -10.36 10.57
C VAL A 312 -2.25 -11.65 11.38
N ASN A 313 -2.46 -11.52 12.68
CA ASN A 313 -2.72 -12.59 13.63
C ASN A 313 -4.21 -12.50 14.02
N PRO A 314 -5.12 -13.09 13.21
CA PRO A 314 -6.56 -12.96 13.41
C PRO A 314 -7.00 -13.49 14.78
N ALA A 315 -7.80 -12.70 15.48
CA ALA A 315 -8.46 -13.15 16.69
C ALA A 315 -9.39 -14.33 16.34
N GLY A 316 -9.19 -15.49 16.99
CA GLY A 316 -9.93 -16.72 16.66
C GLY A 316 -9.44 -17.46 15.41
N GLY A 317 -8.35 -17.00 14.77
CA GLY A 317 -7.66 -17.74 13.71
C GLY A 317 -8.27 -17.60 12.31
N LEU A 318 -9.28 -16.74 12.10
CA LEU A 318 -9.88 -16.46 10.79
C LEU A 318 -9.87 -14.96 10.49
N ASN A 319 -9.26 -14.57 9.38
CA ASN A 319 -9.43 -13.25 8.78
C ASN A 319 -10.46 -13.34 7.65
N ARG A 320 -11.22 -12.27 7.39
CA ARG A 320 -12.19 -12.25 6.28
C ARG A 320 -11.91 -11.12 5.31
N TRP A 321 -12.05 -11.41 4.02
CA TRP A 321 -11.96 -10.44 2.95
C TRP A 321 -13.10 -10.68 1.95
N ALA A 322 -14.32 -10.42 2.41
CA ALA A 322 -15.54 -10.61 1.63
C ALA A 322 -15.70 -9.48 0.62
N VAL A 323 -15.09 -9.62 -0.55
CA VAL A 323 -15.00 -8.55 -1.56
C VAL A 323 -15.48 -8.99 -2.94
N SER A 324 -15.69 -8.00 -3.80
CA SER A 324 -15.82 -8.20 -5.25
C SER A 324 -14.66 -7.51 -5.98
N GLN A 325 -14.85 -7.08 -7.22
CA GLN A 325 -13.79 -6.52 -8.08
C GLN A 325 -13.16 -5.23 -7.51
N GLY A 326 -11.93 -4.93 -7.94
CA GLY A 326 -11.21 -3.71 -7.53
C GLY A 326 -10.74 -3.72 -6.07
N SER A 327 -10.57 -4.91 -5.50
CA SER A 327 -10.30 -5.10 -4.06
C SER A 327 -9.08 -5.99 -3.76
N PRO A 328 -7.85 -5.59 -4.14
CA PRO A 328 -6.68 -6.46 -4.04
C PRO A 328 -6.24 -6.75 -2.60
N LEU A 329 -5.80 -8.00 -2.37
CA LEU A 329 -4.88 -8.36 -1.29
C LEU A 329 -3.50 -8.64 -1.88
N ARG A 330 -2.50 -7.88 -1.44
CA ARG A 330 -1.13 -8.02 -1.93
C ARG A 330 -0.16 -8.15 -0.78
N ARG A 331 0.86 -9.01 -0.89
CA ARG A 331 1.95 -9.00 0.08
C ARG A 331 1.44 -9.13 1.53
N MET A 332 0.44 -9.99 1.76
CA MET A 332 -0.14 -10.20 3.09
C MET A 332 0.46 -11.44 3.74
N HIS A 333 0.62 -11.42 5.06
CA HIS A 333 0.89 -12.63 5.84
C HIS A 333 -0.25 -12.89 6.82
N ILE A 334 -1.22 -13.73 6.44
CA ILE A 334 -2.31 -14.10 7.33
C ILE A 334 -1.90 -15.35 8.10
N ARG A 335 -1.61 -15.19 9.39
CA ARG A 335 -1.22 -16.28 10.31
C ARG A 335 -2.47 -16.99 10.83
N GLY A 336 -3.23 -17.55 9.91
CA GLY A 336 -4.53 -18.17 10.13
C GLY A 336 -5.24 -18.49 8.83
N ASN A 337 -6.55 -18.71 8.91
CA ASN A 337 -7.43 -18.93 7.78
C ASN A 337 -7.87 -17.61 7.13
N LEU A 338 -8.31 -17.68 5.88
CA LEU A 338 -8.87 -16.56 5.13
C LEU A 338 -10.23 -16.94 4.51
N ALA A 339 -11.31 -16.30 4.94
CA ALA A 339 -12.61 -16.38 4.27
C ALA A 339 -12.74 -15.28 3.22
N LEU A 340 -13.24 -15.62 2.04
CA LEU A 340 -13.40 -14.70 0.91
C LEU A 340 -14.83 -14.25 0.70
N ASP A 341 -15.77 -14.69 1.51
CA ASP A 341 -17.18 -14.32 1.49
C ASP A 341 -17.69 -14.01 2.89
N ASP A 342 -18.94 -13.58 2.96
CA ASP A 342 -19.66 -13.31 4.21
C ASP A 342 -21.01 -14.08 4.23
N GLY A 343 -20.99 -15.31 3.71
CA GLY A 343 -22.15 -16.21 3.64
C GLY A 343 -23.18 -15.90 2.54
N GLY A 344 -23.02 -14.81 1.79
CA GLY A 344 -23.87 -14.42 0.65
C GLY A 344 -23.17 -14.47 -0.70
N TRP A 345 -23.70 -13.74 -1.69
CA TRP A 345 -23.08 -13.65 -3.02
C TRP A 345 -21.81 -12.82 -2.97
N SER A 346 -20.79 -13.22 -3.74
CA SER A 346 -19.52 -12.51 -3.86
C SER A 346 -18.93 -12.71 -5.26
N SER A 347 -18.30 -11.68 -5.84
CA SER A 347 -17.77 -11.70 -7.21
C SER A 347 -16.36 -11.12 -7.29
N GLY A 348 -15.51 -11.55 -6.36
CA GLY A 348 -14.09 -11.25 -6.35
C GLY A 348 -13.33 -12.04 -7.42
N GLY A 349 -12.01 -12.06 -7.38
CA GLY A 349 -11.13 -11.28 -6.52
C GLY A 349 -9.68 -11.59 -6.84
N PHE A 350 -8.77 -10.90 -6.16
CA PHE A 350 -7.37 -10.90 -6.50
C PHE A 350 -6.49 -11.03 -5.25
N LEU A 351 -5.67 -12.08 -5.21
CA LEU A 351 -4.67 -12.33 -4.17
C LEU A 351 -3.29 -12.52 -4.81
N ALA A 352 -2.30 -11.72 -4.42
CA ALA A 352 -0.95 -11.83 -4.98
C ALA A 352 0.14 -11.67 -3.92
N ASP A 353 1.29 -12.29 -4.18
CA ASP A 353 2.50 -12.18 -3.36
C ASP A 353 2.25 -12.46 -1.87
N SER A 354 1.28 -13.31 -1.53
CA SER A 354 0.77 -13.41 -0.16
C SER A 354 0.99 -14.79 0.45
N LYS A 355 1.14 -14.84 1.77
CA LYS A 355 1.25 -16.06 2.56
C LYS A 355 0.05 -16.19 3.50
N ILE A 356 -0.72 -17.26 3.34
CA ILE A 356 -1.83 -17.64 4.21
C ILE A 356 -1.43 -18.96 4.87
N ASP A 357 -1.12 -18.94 6.18
CA ASP A 357 -0.64 -20.13 6.88
C ASP A 357 -1.72 -21.23 6.95
N GLY A 358 -2.99 -20.82 7.01
CA GLY A 358 -4.16 -21.71 7.09
C GLY A 358 -4.84 -21.96 5.74
N GLN A 359 -6.12 -22.28 5.81
CA GLN A 359 -6.97 -22.54 4.66
C GLN A 359 -7.57 -21.24 4.12
N VAL A 360 -7.56 -21.07 2.80
CA VAL A 360 -8.38 -20.09 2.10
C VAL A 360 -9.73 -20.73 1.74
N GLN A 361 -10.81 -20.04 2.08
CA GLN A 361 -12.19 -20.50 1.91
C GLN A 361 -12.88 -19.57 0.91
N SER A 362 -13.18 -20.08 -0.28
CA SER A 362 -13.83 -19.29 -1.32
C SER A 362 -15.28 -18.92 -0.97
N GLY A 363 -15.95 -19.78 -0.19
CA GLY A 363 -17.37 -19.63 0.13
C GLY A 363 -18.22 -19.36 -1.11
N GLY A 364 -19.06 -18.31 -1.04
CA GLY A 364 -19.93 -17.85 -2.12
C GLY A 364 -19.26 -17.17 -3.32
N GLN A 365 -17.93 -17.07 -3.36
CA GLN A 365 -17.21 -16.46 -4.49
C GLN A 365 -17.53 -17.15 -5.81
N GLN A 366 -17.93 -16.36 -6.81
CA GLN A 366 -18.18 -16.83 -8.18
C GLN A 366 -16.89 -17.28 -8.87
N GLN A 367 -15.84 -16.47 -8.74
CA GLN A 367 -14.53 -16.70 -9.31
C GLN A 367 -13.46 -16.11 -8.39
N TRP A 368 -12.19 -16.48 -8.60
CA TRP A 368 -11.07 -15.89 -7.88
C TRP A 368 -9.76 -16.11 -8.63
N PHE A 369 -8.84 -15.14 -8.55
CA PHE A 369 -7.48 -15.28 -9.06
C PHE A 369 -6.45 -15.14 -7.94
N THR A 370 -5.59 -16.15 -7.82
CA THR A 370 -4.45 -16.14 -6.89
C THR A 370 -3.15 -16.36 -7.65
N ARG A 371 -2.12 -15.55 -7.41
CA ARG A 371 -0.79 -15.77 -8.00
C ARG A 371 0.36 -15.55 -7.04
N ASN A 372 1.51 -16.17 -7.32
CA ASN A 372 2.76 -16.01 -6.57
C ASN A 372 2.53 -16.00 -5.06
N SER A 373 1.84 -17.01 -4.56
CA SER A 373 1.38 -17.02 -3.17
C SER A 373 1.66 -18.37 -2.53
N GLN A 374 1.65 -18.39 -1.21
CA GLN A 374 1.74 -19.60 -0.41
C GLN A 374 0.47 -19.71 0.42
N ILE A 375 -0.30 -20.78 0.24
CA ILE A 375 -1.51 -21.04 1.01
C ILE A 375 -1.40 -22.41 1.67
N GLY A 376 -1.88 -22.55 2.91
CA GLY A 376 -1.87 -23.86 3.58
C GLY A 376 -2.76 -24.87 2.86
N SER A 377 -3.97 -24.45 2.48
CA SER A 377 -4.85 -25.19 1.57
C SER A 377 -5.92 -24.28 0.98
N TRP A 378 -6.65 -24.79 -0.02
CA TRP A 378 -7.82 -24.12 -0.60
C TRP A 378 -9.07 -24.97 -0.39
N SER A 379 -10.22 -24.31 -0.20
CA SER A 379 -11.53 -24.96 -0.15
C SER A 379 -12.61 -24.12 -0.83
N GLY A 380 -13.58 -24.82 -1.41
CA GLY A 380 -14.66 -24.22 -2.20
C GLY A 380 -14.26 -24.00 -3.66
N SER A 381 -15.25 -24.00 -4.54
CA SER A 381 -15.11 -23.66 -5.94
C SER A 381 -16.50 -23.34 -6.48
N ASN A 382 -16.58 -22.51 -7.51
CA ASN A 382 -17.87 -22.15 -8.13
C ASN A 382 -17.79 -22.15 -9.65
N TRP A 383 -17.39 -21.04 -10.29
CA TRP A 383 -17.39 -20.94 -11.76
C TRP A 383 -15.97 -20.94 -12.35
N ASN A 384 -15.01 -20.28 -11.71
CA ASN A 384 -13.66 -20.10 -12.26
C ASN A 384 -12.64 -19.74 -11.16
N MET A 385 -11.97 -20.72 -10.56
CA MET A 385 -10.90 -20.47 -9.58
C MET A 385 -9.53 -20.71 -10.24
N VAL A 386 -8.70 -19.68 -10.36
CA VAL A 386 -7.45 -19.75 -11.13
C VAL A 386 -6.26 -19.44 -10.24
N PHE A 387 -5.23 -20.27 -10.34
CA PHE A 387 -4.01 -20.21 -9.54
C PHE A 387 -2.79 -20.21 -10.46
N ALA A 388 -1.87 -19.28 -10.27
CA ALA A 388 -0.63 -19.21 -11.06
C ALA A 388 0.61 -19.03 -10.18
N GLY A 389 1.49 -20.03 -10.12
CA GLY A 389 2.67 -19.97 -9.26
C GLY A 389 2.33 -20.00 -7.77
N VAL A 390 1.35 -20.81 -7.38
CA VAL A 390 0.84 -20.84 -5.99
C VAL A 390 1.22 -22.14 -5.31
N ASP A 391 2.02 -22.03 -4.25
CA ASP A 391 2.29 -23.11 -3.31
C ASP A 391 1.02 -23.44 -2.52
N GLY A 392 0.67 -24.72 -2.46
CA GLY A 392 -0.54 -25.19 -1.75
C GLY A 392 -1.85 -24.95 -2.50
N ALA A 393 -1.78 -24.59 -3.80
CA ALA A 393 -2.93 -24.64 -4.69
C ALA A 393 -3.59 -26.05 -4.70
N PRO A 394 -4.90 -26.16 -4.95
CA PRO A 394 -5.60 -27.45 -4.86
C PRO A 394 -5.03 -28.46 -5.88
N GLY A 395 -4.43 -29.54 -5.37
CA GLY A 395 -3.83 -30.61 -6.18
C GLY A 395 -4.85 -31.63 -6.67
N GLY A 396 -4.56 -32.32 -7.79
CA GLY A 396 -5.39 -33.41 -8.32
C GLY A 396 -6.74 -32.99 -8.91
N VAL A 397 -6.98 -31.69 -9.06
CA VAL A 397 -8.20 -31.15 -9.67
C VAL A 397 -8.21 -31.38 -11.18
N THR A 398 -9.37 -31.76 -11.72
CA THR A 398 -9.58 -31.92 -13.17
C THR A 398 -10.77 -31.07 -13.59
N TRP A 399 -10.50 -29.99 -14.32
CA TRP A 399 -11.53 -29.21 -15.00
C TRP A 399 -12.36 -30.15 -15.91
N PRO A 400 -13.70 -30.03 -16.00
CA PRO A 400 -14.55 -28.91 -15.57
C PRO A 400 -15.13 -28.99 -14.16
N ASN A 401 -14.84 -30.04 -13.38
CA ASN A 401 -15.44 -30.23 -12.06
C ASN A 401 -14.43 -30.82 -11.04
N PRO A 402 -13.88 -30.00 -10.13
CA PRO A 402 -14.15 -28.56 -9.99
C PRO A 402 -13.59 -27.73 -11.16
N PRO A 403 -14.15 -26.54 -11.46
CA PRO A 403 -13.68 -25.66 -12.53
C PRO A 403 -12.45 -24.85 -12.11
N ASP A 404 -11.48 -25.52 -11.53
CA ASP A 404 -10.25 -24.91 -11.06
C ASP A 404 -9.18 -25.00 -12.14
N MET A 405 -8.30 -24.01 -12.19
CA MET A 405 -7.18 -23.95 -13.12
C MET A 405 -5.89 -23.69 -12.38
N ILE A 406 -4.94 -24.62 -12.48
CA ILE A 406 -3.65 -24.54 -11.81
C ILE A 406 -2.54 -24.39 -12.84
N LEU A 407 -1.80 -23.30 -12.75
CA LEU A 407 -0.64 -23.00 -13.57
C LEU A 407 0.58 -22.99 -12.66
N ALA A 408 1.61 -23.74 -13.08
CA ALA A 408 2.78 -23.97 -12.24
C ALA A 408 3.55 -22.68 -11.91
N THR A 409 3.55 -21.68 -12.80
CA THR A 409 4.33 -20.45 -12.65
C THR A 409 3.63 -19.25 -13.25
N THR A 410 4.09 -18.05 -12.90
CA THR A 410 3.84 -16.82 -13.65
C THR A 410 5.05 -16.52 -14.56
N PRO A 411 4.94 -16.62 -15.90
CA PRO A 411 6.13 -16.59 -16.75
C PRO A 411 6.94 -15.30 -16.71
N VAL A 412 6.29 -14.14 -16.58
CA VAL A 412 6.93 -12.84 -16.43
C VAL A 412 6.04 -11.96 -15.56
N VAL A 413 6.60 -11.39 -14.49
CA VAL A 413 5.80 -10.66 -13.50
C VAL A 413 6.68 -9.65 -12.80
N ARG A 414 6.09 -8.55 -12.34
CA ARG A 414 6.72 -7.61 -11.43
C ARG A 414 5.71 -7.33 -10.34
N GLU A 415 6.11 -7.40 -9.08
CA GLU A 415 5.20 -7.01 -8.00
C GLU A 415 5.01 -5.49 -7.97
N LYS A 416 3.87 -5.05 -7.44
CA LYS A 416 3.49 -3.63 -7.41
C LYS A 416 4.48 -2.82 -6.57
N PRO A 417 4.87 -1.59 -6.99
CA PRO A 417 5.58 -0.67 -6.11
C PRO A 417 4.76 -0.27 -4.88
N PHE A 418 5.42 -0.09 -3.73
CA PHE A 418 4.77 0.30 -2.47
C PHE A 418 5.63 1.24 -1.63
N LEU A 419 4.97 2.04 -0.80
CA LEU A 419 5.62 3.00 0.10
C LEU A 419 6.23 2.28 1.30
N THR A 420 7.46 2.62 1.65
CA THR A 420 8.22 2.06 2.77
C THR A 420 8.87 3.15 3.62
N ILE A 421 9.23 2.81 4.85
CA ILE A 421 10.03 3.64 5.75
C ILE A 421 11.16 2.81 6.35
N ASP A 422 12.37 3.35 6.38
CA ASP A 422 13.49 2.70 7.06
C ASP A 422 13.53 3.01 8.57
N ALA A 423 14.42 2.32 9.30
CA ALA A 423 14.61 2.53 10.73
C ALA A 423 15.11 3.94 11.10
N SER A 424 15.63 4.71 10.14
CA SER A 424 16.03 6.11 10.32
C SER A 424 14.90 7.10 10.05
N GLY A 425 13.70 6.62 9.72
CA GLY A 425 12.52 7.42 9.42
C GLY A 425 12.47 7.96 7.99
N LYS A 426 13.34 7.49 7.09
CA LYS A 426 13.33 7.94 5.69
C LYS A 426 12.32 7.15 4.88
N TYR A 427 11.43 7.87 4.21
CA TYR A 427 10.47 7.29 3.30
C TYR A 427 11.08 7.03 1.92
N SER A 428 10.63 5.94 1.31
CA SER A 428 10.98 5.54 -0.05
C SER A 428 9.82 4.79 -0.70
N VAL A 429 9.86 4.63 -2.02
CA VAL A 429 9.02 3.67 -2.72
C VAL A 429 9.89 2.51 -3.13
N PHE A 430 9.57 1.32 -2.61
CA PHE A 430 10.20 0.09 -3.06
C PHE A 430 9.62 -0.33 -4.40
N VAL A 431 10.48 -0.58 -5.37
CA VAL A 431 10.15 -1.03 -6.72
C VAL A 431 10.67 -2.45 -6.89
N PRO A 432 9.80 -3.47 -6.80
CA PRO A 432 10.18 -4.85 -7.01
C PRO A 432 10.82 -5.10 -8.38
N ALA A 433 11.80 -6.00 -8.42
CA ALA A 433 12.47 -6.40 -9.66
C ALA A 433 11.51 -7.12 -10.61
N LEU A 434 11.84 -7.10 -11.91
CA LEU A 434 11.18 -7.98 -12.87
C LEU A 434 11.59 -9.43 -12.57
N GLY A 435 10.60 -10.31 -12.41
CA GLY A 435 10.76 -11.73 -12.24
C GLY A 435 10.35 -12.51 -13.48
N SER A 436 10.84 -13.74 -13.57
CA SER A 436 10.40 -14.73 -14.55
C SER A 436 10.13 -16.05 -13.85
N ASN A 437 9.18 -16.82 -14.37
CA ASN A 437 8.74 -18.09 -13.79
C ASN A 437 8.43 -17.97 -12.28
N GLY A 438 7.74 -16.89 -11.89
CA GLY A 438 7.40 -16.59 -10.51
C GLY A 438 6.56 -17.70 -9.87
N HIS A 439 6.86 -17.97 -8.61
CA HIS A 439 6.25 -19.03 -7.81
C HIS A 439 6.46 -18.75 -6.32
N GLY A 440 5.42 -18.95 -5.51
CA GLY A 440 5.44 -18.58 -4.09
C GLY A 440 5.59 -17.07 -3.90
N THR A 441 5.82 -16.64 -2.66
CA THR A 441 6.00 -15.21 -2.36
C THR A 441 7.42 -14.73 -2.66
N THR A 442 7.57 -13.44 -2.93
CA THR A 442 8.87 -12.79 -3.17
C THR A 442 9.66 -12.51 -1.89
N TRP A 443 9.04 -12.64 -0.72
CA TRP A 443 9.55 -12.06 0.53
C TRP A 443 9.64 -13.02 1.72
N ALA A 444 8.98 -14.19 1.69
CA ALA A 444 8.93 -15.05 2.88
C ALA A 444 10.24 -15.80 3.13
N SER A 445 11.02 -16.11 2.08
CA SER A 445 12.27 -16.87 2.18
C SER A 445 13.53 -16.00 2.12
N ALA A 446 13.42 -14.77 1.63
CA ALA A 446 14.52 -13.82 1.49
C ALA A 446 13.96 -12.40 1.33
N ALA A 447 14.83 -11.39 1.44
CA ALA A 447 14.46 -10.03 1.09
C ALA A 447 13.99 -9.97 -0.38
N ALA A 448 12.85 -9.33 -0.63
CA ALA A 448 12.33 -9.20 -1.98
C ALA A 448 13.34 -8.45 -2.87
N PRO A 449 13.64 -8.95 -4.08
CA PRO A 449 14.55 -8.26 -4.99
C PRO A 449 13.89 -6.99 -5.52
N GLY A 450 14.65 -5.90 -5.56
CA GLY A 450 14.15 -4.60 -6.02
C GLY A 450 15.05 -3.45 -5.58
N GLN A 451 14.56 -2.23 -5.76
CA GLN A 451 15.27 -1.02 -5.37
C GLN A 451 14.33 -0.04 -4.65
N ALA A 452 14.85 0.64 -3.64
CA ALA A 452 14.16 1.72 -2.96
C ALA A 452 14.50 3.05 -3.64
N ILE A 453 13.49 3.80 -4.09
CA ILE A 453 13.65 5.15 -4.62
C ILE A 453 13.30 6.13 -3.51
N ALA A 454 14.19 7.07 -3.20
CA ALA A 454 13.98 8.01 -2.10
C ALA A 454 12.75 8.90 -2.34
N ILE A 455 11.98 9.20 -1.29
CA ILE A 455 10.78 10.03 -1.45
C ILE A 455 11.06 11.43 -2.03
N SER A 456 12.28 11.95 -1.84
CA SER A 456 12.73 13.22 -2.42
C SER A 456 12.76 13.22 -3.96
N GLU A 457 12.76 12.05 -4.58
CA GLU A 457 12.67 11.88 -6.04
C GLU A 457 11.22 11.86 -6.54
N PHE A 458 10.23 11.90 -5.65
CA PHE A 458 8.82 11.95 -5.98
C PHE A 458 8.26 13.36 -5.83
N TYR A 459 7.34 13.70 -6.72
CA TYR A 459 6.36 14.75 -6.51
C TYR A 459 5.16 14.14 -5.78
N VAL A 460 4.85 14.65 -4.59
CA VAL A 460 3.71 14.20 -3.79
C VAL A 460 2.55 15.15 -4.06
N ALA A 461 1.74 14.82 -5.06
CA ALA A 461 0.60 15.61 -5.49
C ALA A 461 -0.60 15.43 -4.54
N LYS A 462 -1.34 16.51 -4.30
CA LYS A 462 -2.54 16.52 -3.46
C LYS A 462 -3.74 17.10 -4.20
N GLU A 463 -4.90 16.51 -3.96
CA GLU A 463 -6.17 17.02 -4.47
C GLU A 463 -6.40 18.47 -4.00
N GLY A 464 -6.94 19.30 -4.89
CA GLY A 464 -7.29 20.69 -4.59
C GLY A 464 -6.13 21.69 -4.66
N SER A 465 -4.88 21.24 -4.50
CA SER A 465 -3.68 22.08 -4.71
C SER A 465 -2.99 21.83 -6.05
N ASP A 466 -2.97 20.58 -6.50
CA ASP A 466 -2.26 20.18 -7.71
C ASP A 466 -3.16 20.09 -8.93
N THR A 467 -2.61 20.49 -10.07
CA THR A 467 -3.28 20.51 -11.37
C THR A 467 -2.54 19.62 -12.34
N ALA A 468 -3.15 19.29 -13.48
CA ALA A 468 -2.47 18.61 -14.57
C ALA A 468 -1.16 19.32 -14.98
N ALA A 469 -1.15 20.66 -14.96
CA ALA A 469 0.03 21.45 -15.29
C ALA A 469 1.16 21.30 -14.26
N THR A 470 0.87 21.36 -12.95
CA THR A 470 1.91 21.22 -11.91
C THR A 470 2.48 19.80 -11.89
N ILE A 471 1.62 18.79 -12.06
CA ILE A 471 2.03 17.39 -12.14
C ILE A 471 2.89 17.16 -13.39
N ASN A 472 2.48 17.64 -14.56
CA ASN A 472 3.27 17.52 -15.79
C ASN A 472 4.61 18.24 -15.70
N ALA A 473 4.67 19.41 -15.05
CA ALA A 473 5.92 20.13 -14.82
C ALA A 473 6.89 19.30 -13.96
N ALA A 474 6.40 18.65 -12.90
CA ALA A 474 7.23 17.80 -12.05
C ALA A 474 7.73 16.55 -12.79
N LEU A 475 6.86 15.89 -13.56
CA LEU A 475 7.25 14.76 -14.42
C LEU A 475 8.32 15.18 -15.44
N GLY A 476 8.16 16.37 -16.06
CA GLY A 476 9.12 16.96 -16.98
C GLY A 476 10.47 17.33 -16.34
N GLN A 477 10.50 17.60 -15.04
CA GLN A 477 11.72 17.84 -14.25
C GLN A 477 12.43 16.57 -13.79
N GLY A 478 11.95 15.38 -14.17
CA GLY A 478 12.58 14.13 -13.78
C GLY A 478 12.05 13.52 -12.48
N LYS A 479 10.96 14.04 -11.90
CA LYS A 479 10.34 13.43 -10.70
C LYS A 479 9.53 12.19 -11.06
N ASN A 480 9.43 11.27 -10.11
CA ASN A 480 8.36 10.28 -10.04
C ASN A 480 7.10 10.94 -9.43
N LEU A 481 5.97 10.24 -9.38
CA LEU A 481 4.71 10.79 -8.90
C LEU A 481 4.07 9.90 -7.84
N ILE A 482 3.68 10.52 -6.72
CA ILE A 482 2.71 9.96 -5.78
C ILE A 482 1.45 10.82 -5.85
N LEU A 483 0.31 10.18 -6.08
CA LEU A 483 -1.01 10.78 -5.95
C LEU A 483 -1.54 10.40 -4.56
N THR A 484 -1.63 11.36 -3.65
CA THR A 484 -2.24 11.12 -2.32
C THR A 484 -3.75 10.88 -2.46
N PRO A 485 -4.43 10.29 -1.46
CA PRO A 485 -5.84 9.95 -1.58
C PRO A 485 -6.71 11.19 -1.86
N GLY A 486 -7.40 11.18 -2.99
CA GLY A 486 -8.28 12.25 -3.45
C GLY A 486 -8.79 12.04 -4.88
N VAL A 487 -9.67 12.93 -5.35
CA VAL A 487 -10.20 12.96 -6.73
C VAL A 487 -9.60 14.16 -7.50
N TYR A 488 -8.69 13.87 -8.42
CA TYR A 488 -7.97 14.86 -9.20
C TYR A 488 -8.72 15.15 -10.50
N HIS A 489 -9.33 16.33 -10.58
CA HIS A 489 -9.91 16.85 -11.82
C HIS A 489 -8.81 17.32 -12.78
N LEU A 490 -8.82 16.81 -14.01
CA LEU A 490 -7.78 17.03 -15.00
C LEU A 490 -8.34 17.77 -16.21
N ASN A 491 -7.90 19.01 -16.42
CA ASN A 491 -8.22 19.79 -17.62
C ASN A 491 -7.21 19.59 -18.78
N ASP A 492 -6.15 18.80 -18.55
CA ASP A 492 -5.12 18.42 -19.51
C ASP A 492 -4.62 17.01 -19.18
N THR A 493 -4.04 16.33 -20.18
CA THR A 493 -3.52 14.97 -20.04
C THR A 493 -2.26 14.94 -19.18
N LEU A 494 -2.19 14.01 -18.22
CA LEU A 494 -0.93 13.69 -17.54
C LEU A 494 -0.01 12.91 -18.48
N ARG A 495 1.20 13.41 -18.72
CA ARG A 495 2.13 12.86 -19.72
C ARG A 495 3.34 12.24 -19.05
N VAL A 496 3.40 10.91 -19.02
CA VAL A 496 4.53 10.14 -18.48
C VAL A 496 5.46 9.78 -19.62
N THR A 497 6.52 10.58 -19.80
CA THR A 497 7.42 10.48 -20.97
C THR A 497 8.79 9.90 -20.67
N ARG A 498 9.20 9.87 -19.39
CA ARG A 498 10.53 9.39 -18.97
C ARG A 498 10.48 7.89 -18.66
N ALA A 499 11.43 7.14 -19.20
CA ALA A 499 11.64 5.73 -18.85
C ALA A 499 11.82 5.57 -17.33
N ASN A 500 11.42 4.42 -16.79
CA ASN A 500 11.49 4.08 -15.36
C ASN A 500 10.67 4.96 -14.41
N THR A 501 9.82 5.87 -14.92
CA THR A 501 8.95 6.68 -14.06
C THR A 501 8.00 5.80 -13.26
N VAL A 502 7.91 6.06 -11.96
CA VAL A 502 6.91 5.46 -11.07
C VAL A 502 5.79 6.47 -10.84
N VAL A 503 4.55 6.03 -11.06
CA VAL A 503 3.32 6.73 -10.71
C VAL A 503 2.53 5.84 -9.75
N LEU A 504 2.46 6.25 -8.49
CA LEU A 504 1.84 5.48 -7.40
C LEU A 504 0.66 6.26 -6.81
N GLY A 505 -0.54 5.69 -6.89
CA GLY A 505 -1.71 6.16 -6.15
C GLY A 505 -1.78 5.56 -4.76
N LEU A 506 -2.11 6.38 -3.77
CA LEU A 506 -2.45 5.94 -2.41
C LEU A 506 -3.95 6.09 -2.18
N GLY A 507 -4.54 5.15 -1.44
CA GLY A 507 -5.94 5.24 -0.99
C GLY A 507 -6.95 5.34 -2.14
N LEU A 508 -6.72 4.62 -3.24
CA LEU A 508 -7.56 4.65 -4.44
C LEU A 508 -7.66 6.07 -5.03
N ALA A 509 -6.53 6.78 -5.09
CA ALA A 509 -6.41 8.07 -5.76
C ALA A 509 -7.06 7.99 -7.15
N THR A 510 -7.91 8.98 -7.45
CA THR A 510 -8.80 8.94 -8.61
C THR A 510 -8.45 10.06 -9.57
N LEU A 511 -8.28 9.76 -10.85
CA LEU A 511 -8.10 10.75 -11.92
C LEU A 511 -9.41 10.92 -12.69
N ALA A 512 -9.96 12.13 -12.68
CA ALA A 512 -11.21 12.48 -13.36
C ALA A 512 -10.94 13.48 -14.50
N PRO A 513 -10.86 13.05 -15.77
CA PRO A 513 -10.65 13.97 -16.88
C PRO A 513 -11.89 14.84 -17.12
N ASP A 514 -11.66 16.15 -17.13
CA ASP A 514 -12.63 17.15 -17.54
C ASP A 514 -12.53 17.38 -19.06
N ASN A 515 -13.59 17.94 -19.66
CA ASN A 515 -13.59 18.39 -21.06
C ASN A 515 -13.22 17.31 -22.09
N GLY A 516 -13.32 16.02 -21.74
CA GLY A 516 -13.03 14.90 -22.64
C GLY A 516 -11.55 14.71 -22.97
N VAL A 517 -10.64 15.19 -22.12
CA VAL A 517 -9.20 14.92 -22.30
C VAL A 517 -8.87 13.45 -22.00
N VAL A 518 -7.76 12.96 -22.54
CA VAL A 518 -7.17 11.71 -22.03
C VAL A 518 -6.65 11.97 -20.62
N ALA A 519 -6.99 11.13 -19.63
CA ALA A 519 -6.56 11.36 -18.25
C ALA A 519 -5.04 11.20 -18.11
N MET A 520 -4.47 10.14 -18.68
CA MET A 520 -3.04 9.89 -18.67
C MET A 520 -2.57 9.23 -19.97
N SER A 521 -1.41 9.65 -20.46
CA SER A 521 -0.67 8.97 -21.51
C SER A 521 0.73 8.58 -21.05
N VAL A 522 1.17 7.39 -21.42
CA VAL A 522 2.52 6.89 -21.23
C VAL A 522 3.20 6.81 -22.60
N ALA A 523 4.42 7.35 -22.73
CA ALA A 523 5.20 7.23 -23.97
C ALA A 523 5.68 5.79 -24.22
N ASP A 524 6.13 5.49 -25.45
CA ASP A 524 6.73 4.19 -25.80
C ASP A 524 8.16 4.10 -25.23
N VAL A 525 8.26 3.97 -23.90
CA VAL A 525 9.52 3.98 -23.15
C VAL A 525 9.57 2.83 -22.15
N ASP A 526 10.79 2.40 -21.82
CA ASP A 526 11.03 1.30 -20.90
C ASP A 526 10.51 1.59 -19.49
N GLY A 527 9.99 0.55 -18.85
CA GLY A 527 9.97 0.45 -17.40
C GLY A 527 9.08 1.44 -16.68
N VAL A 528 8.08 2.06 -17.30
CA VAL A 528 7.13 2.87 -16.52
C VAL A 528 6.34 1.95 -15.59
N LYS A 529 6.08 2.39 -14.36
CA LYS A 529 5.21 1.68 -13.42
C LYS A 529 4.05 2.58 -13.01
N VAL A 530 2.83 2.15 -13.29
CA VAL A 530 1.60 2.87 -12.89
C VAL A 530 0.81 1.96 -11.96
N ALA A 531 0.48 2.42 -10.75
CA ALA A 531 -0.02 1.56 -9.70
C ALA A 531 -1.10 2.23 -8.82
N GLY A 532 -2.21 1.55 -8.56
CA GLY A 532 -3.18 1.92 -7.51
C GLY A 532 -4.04 3.14 -7.83
N ILE A 533 -4.51 3.26 -9.08
CA ILE A 533 -5.25 4.43 -9.56
C ILE A 533 -6.61 4.03 -10.11
N LEU A 534 -7.64 4.77 -9.73
CA LEU A 534 -8.95 4.73 -10.37
C LEU A 534 -9.05 5.84 -11.43
N PHE A 535 -9.37 5.50 -12.67
CA PHE A 535 -9.70 6.45 -13.74
C PHE A 535 -11.22 6.58 -13.82
N ASP A 536 -11.76 7.76 -13.53
CA ASP A 536 -13.20 8.00 -13.43
C ASP A 536 -13.67 8.96 -14.52
N ALA A 537 -14.41 8.45 -15.50
CA ALA A 537 -14.76 9.23 -16.69
C ALA A 537 -15.65 10.44 -16.36
N GLY A 538 -15.28 11.61 -16.90
CA GLY A 538 -16.12 12.80 -16.84
C GLY A 538 -17.35 12.76 -17.77
N PRO A 539 -18.25 13.76 -17.67
CA PRO A 539 -19.49 13.79 -18.44
C PRO A 539 -19.28 14.08 -19.94
N VAL A 540 -18.15 14.67 -20.30
CA VAL A 540 -17.72 14.86 -21.69
C VAL A 540 -16.89 13.64 -22.11
N SER A 541 -17.27 13.02 -23.22
CA SER A 541 -16.66 11.76 -23.67
C SER A 541 -15.18 11.92 -23.93
N SER A 542 -14.36 11.19 -23.17
CA SER A 542 -12.93 11.07 -23.45
C SER A 542 -12.70 10.06 -24.58
N PRO A 543 -11.76 10.29 -25.52
CA PRO A 543 -11.47 9.28 -26.54
C PRO A 543 -10.85 8.03 -25.91
N ILE A 544 -10.00 8.21 -24.90
CA ILE A 544 -9.32 7.17 -24.13
C ILE A 544 -9.13 7.69 -22.70
N LEU A 545 -9.27 6.87 -21.65
CA LEU A 545 -8.89 7.30 -20.28
C LEU A 545 -7.38 7.12 -20.03
N LEU A 546 -6.83 5.94 -20.31
CA LEU A 546 -5.39 5.66 -20.25
C LEU A 546 -4.87 5.10 -21.59
N GLU A 547 -3.86 5.75 -22.16
CA GLU A 547 -3.12 5.27 -23.33
C GLU A 547 -1.67 4.91 -22.93
N VAL A 548 -1.25 3.68 -23.20
CA VAL A 548 0.09 3.17 -22.91
C VAL A 548 0.85 2.92 -24.21
N GLY A 549 1.78 3.81 -24.52
CA GLY A 549 2.40 3.95 -25.83
C GLY A 549 1.46 4.70 -26.79
N PRO A 550 1.94 5.62 -27.63
CA PRO A 550 1.14 6.18 -28.72
C PRO A 550 0.78 5.13 -29.77
N SER A 551 -0.25 5.39 -30.57
CA SER A 551 -0.58 4.56 -31.73
C SER A 551 0.63 4.40 -32.67
N GLY A 552 0.88 3.17 -33.13
CA GLY A 552 2.05 2.84 -33.95
C GLY A 552 3.31 2.46 -33.15
N SER A 553 3.22 2.38 -31.82
CA SER A 553 4.27 1.81 -30.97
C SER A 553 4.69 0.42 -31.47
N ALA A 554 6.00 0.22 -31.62
CA ALA A 554 6.58 -1.00 -32.19
C ALA A 554 7.89 -1.42 -31.50
N ALA A 555 8.37 -0.63 -30.53
CA ALA A 555 9.53 -1.02 -29.75
C ALA A 555 9.21 -2.26 -28.90
N SER A 556 10.23 -3.10 -28.69
CA SER A 556 10.17 -4.15 -27.67
C SER A 556 10.74 -3.60 -26.37
N HIS A 557 10.07 -3.91 -25.27
CA HIS A 557 10.42 -3.54 -23.91
C HIS A 557 10.67 -4.77 -23.02
N ALA A 558 10.90 -5.95 -23.61
CA ALA A 558 10.96 -7.23 -22.89
C ALA A 558 11.94 -7.26 -21.70
N ALA A 559 13.08 -6.55 -21.79
CA ALA A 559 14.07 -6.48 -20.72
C ALA A 559 13.62 -5.62 -19.52
N ASN A 560 12.79 -4.60 -19.77
CA ASN A 560 12.27 -3.72 -18.74
C ASN A 560 10.90 -3.20 -19.15
N PRO A 561 9.87 -4.05 -19.06
CA PRO A 561 8.55 -3.69 -19.56
C PRO A 561 7.90 -2.64 -18.67
N THR A 562 7.05 -1.82 -19.28
CA THR A 562 6.06 -1.04 -18.55
C THR A 562 5.12 -2.00 -17.82
N SER A 563 4.82 -1.71 -16.55
CA SER A 563 3.98 -2.57 -15.70
C SER A 563 2.87 -1.77 -15.02
N LEU A 564 1.65 -2.27 -15.06
CA LEU A 564 0.42 -1.61 -14.66
C LEU A 564 -0.26 -2.45 -13.57
N HIS A 565 -0.54 -1.86 -12.41
CA HIS A 565 -0.95 -2.60 -11.22
C HIS A 565 -2.18 -1.98 -10.57
N ASP A 566 -3.19 -2.78 -10.23
CA ASP A 566 -4.39 -2.28 -9.53
C ASP A 566 -4.96 -1.03 -10.21
N LEU A 567 -5.14 -1.10 -11.53
CA LEU A 567 -5.73 -0.01 -12.30
C LEU A 567 -7.20 -0.27 -12.52
N PHE A 568 -8.01 0.69 -12.08
CA PHE A 568 -9.45 0.60 -12.13
C PHE A 568 -10.01 1.68 -13.03
N PHE A 569 -11.10 1.39 -13.72
CA PHE A 569 -11.75 2.33 -14.63
C PHE A 569 -13.24 2.32 -14.36
N ARG A 570 -13.82 3.50 -14.23
CA ARG A 570 -15.24 3.68 -14.02
C ARG A 570 -15.82 4.62 -15.08
N VAL A 571 -16.90 4.19 -15.71
CA VAL A 571 -17.68 5.02 -16.65
C VAL A 571 -19.14 5.06 -16.19
N GLY A 572 -19.50 6.09 -15.42
CA GLY A 572 -20.81 6.24 -14.80
C GLY A 572 -20.86 5.82 -13.33
N GLY A 573 -22.05 5.73 -12.74
CA GLY A 573 -22.31 5.23 -11.39
C GLY A 573 -22.27 6.32 -10.31
N ALA A 574 -21.18 7.08 -10.22
CA ALA A 574 -21.12 8.24 -9.32
C ALA A 574 -21.85 9.46 -9.89
N ALA A 575 -21.69 9.68 -11.20
CA ALA A 575 -22.32 10.71 -12.00
C ALA A 575 -22.36 10.24 -13.47
N VAL A 576 -22.82 11.09 -14.40
CA VAL A 576 -22.68 10.78 -15.83
C VAL A 576 -21.20 10.77 -16.19
N GLY A 577 -20.72 9.63 -16.70
CA GLY A 577 -19.36 9.47 -17.22
C GLY A 577 -19.38 8.87 -18.61
N LYS A 578 -18.50 9.32 -19.51
CA LYS A 578 -18.42 8.84 -20.90
C LYS A 578 -16.96 8.68 -21.33
N ALA A 579 -16.65 7.55 -21.97
CA ALA A 579 -15.36 7.33 -22.60
C ALA A 579 -15.51 6.34 -23.76
N ALA A 580 -14.92 6.63 -24.92
CA ALA A 580 -14.95 5.69 -26.04
C ALA A 580 -14.15 4.42 -25.68
N VAL A 581 -12.93 4.57 -25.16
CA VAL A 581 -12.09 3.46 -24.68
C VAL A 581 -11.62 3.75 -23.27
N SER A 582 -11.65 2.78 -22.36
CA SER A 582 -11.09 2.98 -21.02
C SER A 582 -9.57 2.81 -21.03
N LEU A 583 -9.06 1.69 -21.54
CA LEU A 583 -7.63 1.39 -21.60
C LEU A 583 -7.20 0.98 -23.00
N LYS A 584 -6.16 1.63 -23.53
CA LYS A 584 -5.49 1.24 -24.77
C LYS A 584 -4.01 0.98 -24.51
N ILE A 585 -3.55 -0.24 -24.83
CA ILE A 585 -2.16 -0.67 -24.69
C ILE A 585 -1.56 -0.84 -26.09
N ASN A 586 -0.73 0.11 -26.51
CA ASN A 586 -0.03 0.07 -27.79
C ASN A 586 1.42 -0.44 -27.64
N SER A 587 2.11 -0.13 -26.54
CA SER A 587 3.47 -0.62 -26.30
C SER A 587 3.52 -2.15 -26.17
N SER A 588 4.57 -2.76 -26.71
CA SER A 588 4.80 -4.20 -26.58
C SER A 588 5.31 -4.56 -25.19
N ASP A 589 5.20 -5.85 -24.84
CA ASP A 589 5.73 -6.48 -23.62
C ASP A 589 5.13 -5.95 -22.30
N VAL A 590 4.11 -5.08 -22.36
CA VAL A 590 3.44 -4.52 -21.17
C VAL A 590 2.91 -5.64 -20.27
N ILE A 591 3.13 -5.49 -18.96
CA ILE A 591 2.59 -6.37 -17.93
C ILE A 591 1.42 -5.65 -17.26
N GLY A 592 0.21 -6.16 -17.45
CA GLY A 592 -0.96 -5.80 -16.65
C GLY A 592 -1.12 -6.76 -15.49
N ASP A 593 -1.37 -6.25 -14.30
CA ASP A 593 -1.54 -7.06 -13.11
C ASP A 593 -2.63 -6.49 -12.21
N HIS A 594 -3.79 -7.13 -12.31
CA HIS A 594 -5.06 -6.72 -11.73
C HIS A 594 -5.65 -5.45 -12.37
N PHE A 595 -6.67 -5.64 -13.21
CA PHE A 595 -7.50 -4.57 -13.74
C PHE A 595 -8.96 -4.82 -13.43
N TRP A 596 -9.68 -3.75 -13.12
CA TRP A 596 -11.13 -3.75 -13.24
C TRP A 596 -11.60 -2.59 -14.10
N ILE A 597 -12.12 -2.90 -15.26
CA ILE A 597 -12.54 -1.94 -16.27
C ILE A 597 -14.06 -2.02 -16.37
N TRP A 598 -14.75 -1.05 -15.78
CA TRP A 598 -16.18 -1.14 -15.51
C TRP A 598 -16.95 0.03 -16.11
N ARG A 599 -17.84 -0.27 -17.07
CA ARG A 599 -18.95 0.63 -17.39
C ARG A 599 -20.04 0.39 -16.34
N ALA A 600 -20.47 1.44 -15.67
CA ALA A 600 -21.40 1.29 -14.55
C ALA A 600 -22.74 0.65 -14.97
N ASP A 601 -23.18 -0.35 -14.22
CA ASP A 601 -24.48 -1.03 -14.38
C ASP A 601 -25.56 -0.53 -13.40
N HIS A 602 -25.18 0.22 -12.36
CA HIS A 602 -26.11 0.72 -11.33
C HIS A 602 -25.76 2.14 -10.85
N SER A 603 -26.69 2.72 -10.07
CA SER A 603 -26.60 4.06 -9.47
C SER A 603 -26.75 5.21 -10.49
N ASN A 604 -26.16 6.36 -10.20
CA ASN A 604 -26.39 7.61 -10.92
C ASN A 604 -25.69 7.66 -12.28
N GLY A 605 -26.31 8.31 -13.26
CA GLY A 605 -25.71 8.53 -14.57
C GLY A 605 -25.50 7.24 -15.39
N VAL A 606 -26.28 6.20 -15.12
CA VAL A 606 -26.23 4.92 -15.83
C VAL A 606 -27.40 4.77 -16.81
N GLY A 607 -27.12 4.12 -17.94
CA GLY A 607 -28.10 3.72 -18.93
C GLY A 607 -27.50 3.68 -20.34
N TRP A 608 -28.17 2.98 -21.24
CA TRP A 608 -27.68 2.70 -22.61
C TRP A 608 -27.26 3.95 -23.39
N THR A 609 -27.95 5.08 -23.18
CA THR A 609 -27.62 6.36 -23.84
C THR A 609 -26.97 7.37 -22.89
N THR A 610 -26.70 6.99 -21.64
CA THR A 610 -26.26 7.88 -20.56
C THR A 610 -24.75 7.79 -20.35
N ASN A 611 -24.22 6.63 -19.95
CA ASN A 611 -22.80 6.36 -19.76
C ASN A 611 -22.22 5.60 -20.96
N THR A 612 -22.26 6.26 -22.12
CA THR A 612 -21.90 5.64 -23.40
C THR A 612 -20.42 5.31 -23.51
N THR A 613 -20.13 4.13 -24.05
CA THR A 613 -18.77 3.64 -24.29
C THR A 613 -18.63 2.97 -25.65
N THR A 614 -17.41 2.65 -26.07
CA THR A 614 -17.15 1.73 -27.19
C THR A 614 -16.56 0.43 -26.67
N ASN A 615 -15.30 0.44 -26.18
CA ASN A 615 -14.60 -0.75 -25.67
C ASN A 615 -14.03 -0.51 -24.27
N GLY A 616 -13.87 -1.57 -23.48
CA GLY A 616 -13.16 -1.50 -22.22
C GLY A 616 -11.66 -1.46 -22.44
N LEU A 617 -11.14 -2.53 -23.02
CA LEU A 617 -9.72 -2.72 -23.28
C LEU A 617 -9.44 -2.93 -24.77
N ILE A 618 -8.44 -2.23 -25.29
CA ILE A 618 -7.84 -2.52 -26.60
C ILE A 618 -6.34 -2.78 -26.42
N VAL A 619 -5.86 -3.95 -26.87
CA VAL A 619 -4.43 -4.32 -26.83
C VAL A 619 -3.89 -4.44 -28.25
N ASN A 620 -3.02 -3.51 -28.64
CA ASN A 620 -2.33 -3.50 -29.93
C ASN A 620 -0.88 -4.00 -29.82
N GLY A 621 -0.24 -3.80 -28.69
CA GLY A 621 1.16 -4.20 -28.46
C GLY A 621 1.36 -5.71 -28.54
N ALA A 622 2.53 -6.13 -29.01
CA ALA A 622 2.91 -7.54 -29.02
C ALA A 622 3.34 -8.01 -27.62
N ASN A 623 3.23 -9.31 -27.35
CA ASN A 623 3.72 -9.99 -26.13
C ASN A 623 3.16 -9.43 -24.79
N VAL A 624 2.08 -8.66 -24.83
CA VAL A 624 1.41 -8.12 -23.64
C VAL A 624 0.91 -9.28 -22.79
N THR A 625 1.16 -9.20 -21.48
CA THR A 625 0.76 -10.22 -20.50
C THR A 625 -0.12 -9.57 -19.45
N ILE A 626 -1.31 -10.12 -19.22
CA ILE A 626 -2.25 -9.60 -18.22
C ILE A 626 -2.62 -10.70 -17.23
N TYR A 627 -2.51 -10.39 -15.94
CA TYR A 627 -2.95 -11.23 -14.82
C TYR A 627 -4.17 -10.59 -14.16
N GLY A 628 -5.23 -11.36 -13.90
CA GLY A 628 -6.43 -10.87 -13.22
C GLY A 628 -7.16 -9.76 -14.01
N LEU A 629 -7.72 -10.10 -15.17
CA LEU A 629 -8.42 -9.14 -16.04
C LEU A 629 -9.94 -9.19 -15.84
N PHE A 630 -10.54 -8.10 -15.36
CA PHE A 630 -11.98 -7.95 -15.17
C PHE A 630 -12.51 -6.82 -16.07
N VAL A 631 -13.43 -7.09 -17.00
CA VAL A 631 -13.96 -6.07 -17.94
C VAL A 631 -15.46 -6.20 -18.18
N GLU A 632 -16.24 -5.16 -17.90
CA GLU A 632 -17.70 -5.31 -17.76
C GLU A 632 -18.53 -4.20 -18.40
N HIS A 633 -19.67 -4.62 -18.97
CA HIS A 633 -20.82 -3.85 -19.45
C HIS A 633 -20.62 -2.87 -20.61
N PHE A 634 -19.55 -2.96 -21.39
CA PHE A 634 -19.30 -2.07 -22.54
C PHE A 634 -20.26 -2.32 -23.73
N HIS A 635 -20.43 -1.30 -24.57
CA HIS A 635 -21.37 -1.34 -25.71
C HIS A 635 -20.91 -2.24 -26.86
N GLN A 636 -19.59 -2.34 -27.09
CA GLN A 636 -19.01 -3.24 -28.08
C GLN A 636 -18.15 -4.30 -27.39
N TYR A 637 -17.04 -4.72 -28.01
CA TYR A 637 -16.14 -5.68 -27.38
C TYR A 637 -15.67 -5.16 -26.03
N GLN A 638 -15.84 -5.98 -24.98
CA GLN A 638 -15.32 -5.68 -23.65
C GLN A 638 -13.79 -5.59 -23.75
N THR A 639 -13.19 -6.60 -24.38
CA THR A 639 -11.77 -6.69 -24.70
C THR A 639 -11.56 -6.98 -26.18
N LEU A 640 -10.76 -6.15 -26.86
CA LEU A 640 -10.26 -6.36 -28.22
C LEU A 640 -8.74 -6.53 -28.21
N TRP A 641 -8.28 -7.66 -28.72
CA TRP A 641 -6.88 -8.03 -28.79
C TRP A 641 -6.39 -8.10 -30.24
N ASN A 642 -5.52 -7.17 -30.61
CA ASN A 642 -4.94 -7.03 -31.95
C ASN A 642 -3.46 -7.48 -32.00
N GLY A 643 -2.76 -7.49 -30.87
CA GLY A 643 -1.34 -7.83 -30.78
C GLY A 643 -1.05 -9.34 -30.74
N ASN A 644 0.07 -9.76 -31.35
CA ASN A 644 0.54 -11.15 -31.29
C ASN A 644 1.25 -11.47 -29.98
N GLY A 645 1.27 -12.75 -29.59
CA GLY A 645 1.98 -13.23 -28.39
C GLY A 645 1.26 -12.89 -27.08
N GLY A 646 0.00 -12.46 -27.15
CA GLY A 646 -0.78 -12.07 -25.99
C GLY A 646 -1.02 -13.22 -25.02
N ARG A 647 -0.98 -12.92 -23.72
CA ARG A 647 -1.21 -13.88 -22.64
C ARG A 647 -2.14 -13.29 -21.59
N VAL A 648 -3.24 -13.98 -21.28
CA VAL A 648 -4.15 -13.60 -20.19
C VAL A 648 -4.31 -14.73 -19.20
N TYR A 649 -4.01 -14.44 -17.94
CA TYR A 649 -4.18 -15.35 -16.82
C TYR A 649 -5.35 -14.87 -15.99
N PHE A 650 -6.46 -15.60 -16.05
CA PHE A 650 -7.76 -15.24 -15.52
C PHE A 650 -8.43 -14.08 -16.28
N TYR A 651 -9.67 -14.31 -16.72
CA TYR A 651 -10.56 -13.30 -17.26
C TYR A 651 -11.96 -13.45 -16.64
N GLN A 652 -12.55 -12.33 -16.25
CA GLN A 652 -13.95 -12.24 -15.87
C GLN A 652 -14.60 -11.08 -16.63
N SER A 653 -15.85 -11.29 -17.06
CA SER A 653 -16.62 -10.25 -17.73
C SER A 653 -18.12 -10.46 -17.60
N GLU A 654 -18.85 -9.35 -17.53
CA GLU A 654 -20.30 -9.31 -17.65
C GLU A 654 -20.74 -8.44 -18.83
N LEU A 655 -21.72 -8.90 -19.60
CA LEU A 655 -22.30 -8.16 -20.72
C LEU A 655 -23.17 -6.98 -20.22
N PRO A 656 -23.41 -5.94 -21.04
CA PRO A 656 -24.29 -4.83 -20.65
C PRO A 656 -25.70 -5.33 -20.34
N TYR A 657 -26.21 -5.01 -19.15
CA TYR A 657 -27.56 -5.44 -18.74
C TYR A 657 -28.68 -4.67 -19.44
N ASP A 658 -28.34 -3.48 -19.91
CA ASP A 658 -29.25 -2.43 -20.31
C ASP A 658 -29.42 -2.30 -21.83
N VAL A 659 -29.08 -3.37 -22.57
CA VAL A 659 -29.36 -3.46 -24.02
C VAL A 659 -30.89 -3.38 -24.24
N PRO A 660 -31.40 -2.37 -24.97
CA PRO A 660 -32.84 -2.15 -25.05
C PRO A 660 -33.54 -3.17 -25.96
N ASN A 661 -32.87 -3.62 -27.03
CA ASN A 661 -33.37 -4.65 -27.95
C ASN A 661 -32.24 -5.16 -28.86
N GLN A 662 -32.47 -6.30 -29.51
CA GLN A 662 -31.46 -6.94 -30.35
C GLN A 662 -30.99 -6.06 -31.51
N SER A 663 -31.87 -5.33 -32.20
CA SER A 663 -31.49 -4.51 -33.37
C SER A 663 -30.59 -3.33 -33.01
N SER A 664 -30.68 -2.82 -31.78
CA SER A 664 -29.78 -1.78 -31.27
C SER A 664 -28.37 -2.30 -30.93
N TRP A 665 -28.20 -3.62 -30.81
CA TRP A 665 -26.95 -4.26 -30.41
C TRP A 665 -26.63 -5.43 -31.35
N MET A 666 -26.35 -5.07 -32.60
CA MET A 666 -25.86 -5.98 -33.63
C MET A 666 -24.43 -5.60 -34.02
N ASN A 667 -23.60 -6.62 -34.30
CA ASN A 667 -22.31 -6.47 -34.94
C ASN A 667 -22.40 -7.02 -36.37
N GLY A 668 -22.77 -6.16 -37.32
CA GLY A 668 -23.15 -6.60 -38.66
C GLY A 668 -24.36 -7.53 -38.60
N SER A 669 -24.21 -8.77 -39.07
CA SER A 669 -25.26 -9.80 -38.99
C SER A 669 -25.23 -10.63 -37.70
N LYS A 670 -24.27 -10.40 -36.80
CA LYS A 670 -24.12 -11.15 -35.54
C LYS A 670 -24.89 -10.45 -34.42
N ASN A 671 -25.50 -11.25 -33.55
CA ASN A 671 -26.14 -10.78 -32.33
C ASN A 671 -25.07 -10.32 -31.32
N GLY A 672 -25.05 -9.03 -30.98
CA GLY A 672 -24.13 -8.45 -30.01
C GLY A 672 -22.65 -8.46 -30.43
N TYR A 673 -21.81 -8.01 -29.50
CA TYR A 673 -20.35 -8.01 -29.63
C TYR A 673 -19.78 -8.98 -28.59
N ALA A 674 -18.85 -9.83 -29.01
CA ALA A 674 -18.19 -10.77 -28.11
C ALA A 674 -17.55 -10.04 -26.91
N SER A 675 -17.53 -10.67 -25.75
CA SER A 675 -16.80 -10.08 -24.61
C SER A 675 -15.30 -10.08 -24.91
N TYR A 676 -14.77 -11.20 -25.40
CA TYR A 676 -13.34 -11.34 -25.69
C TYR A 676 -13.10 -11.58 -27.18
N LYS A 677 -12.62 -10.56 -27.91
CA LYS A 677 -12.29 -10.66 -29.34
C LYS A 677 -10.78 -10.68 -29.54
N VAL A 678 -10.26 -11.78 -30.08
CA VAL A 678 -8.94 -11.84 -30.72
C VAL A 678 -9.14 -11.54 -32.20
N ALA A 679 -8.47 -10.51 -32.71
CA ALA A 679 -8.59 -10.06 -34.08
C ALA A 679 -8.15 -11.13 -35.08
N ASP A 680 -8.78 -11.16 -36.26
CA ASP A 680 -8.59 -12.22 -37.26
C ASP A 680 -7.15 -12.29 -37.81
N SER A 681 -6.39 -11.20 -37.68
CA SER A 681 -4.98 -11.10 -38.06
C SER A 681 -3.99 -11.68 -37.04
N VAL A 682 -4.44 -12.02 -35.83
CA VAL A 682 -3.57 -12.55 -34.76
C VAL A 682 -3.26 -14.01 -35.04
N THR A 683 -1.99 -14.39 -34.92
CA THR A 683 -1.51 -15.75 -35.15
C THR A 683 -1.05 -16.46 -33.87
N SER A 684 -0.84 -15.73 -32.78
CA SER A 684 -0.44 -16.29 -31.48
C SER A 684 -1.12 -15.55 -30.34
N HIS A 685 -1.86 -16.28 -29.50
CA HIS A 685 -2.52 -15.76 -28.31
C HIS A 685 -2.81 -16.90 -27.34
N GLN A 686 -2.86 -16.61 -26.04
CA GLN A 686 -3.24 -17.56 -25.00
C GLN A 686 -4.09 -16.89 -23.91
N ALA A 687 -5.17 -17.52 -23.48
CA ALA A 687 -5.93 -17.10 -22.31
C ALA A 687 -6.38 -18.31 -21.47
N TRP A 688 -6.28 -18.19 -20.15
CA TRP A 688 -6.52 -19.27 -19.19
C TRP A 688 -7.57 -18.87 -18.15
N GLY A 689 -8.62 -19.68 -17.99
CA GLY A 689 -9.68 -19.46 -17.01
C GLY A 689 -10.53 -18.24 -17.36
N VAL A 690 -11.40 -18.41 -18.37
CA VAL A 690 -12.18 -17.32 -18.98
C VAL A 690 -13.66 -17.44 -18.61
N GLY A 691 -14.15 -16.54 -17.75
CA GLY A 691 -15.54 -16.45 -17.31
C GLY A 691 -16.29 -15.27 -17.97
N ILE A 692 -17.41 -15.53 -18.64
CA ILE A 692 -18.22 -14.49 -19.31
C ILE A 692 -19.71 -14.66 -19.00
N TYR A 693 -20.34 -13.64 -18.43
CA TYR A 693 -21.70 -13.73 -17.89
C TYR A 693 -22.67 -12.77 -18.59
N CYS A 694 -23.95 -13.14 -18.67
CA CYS A 694 -25.02 -12.26 -19.13
C CYS A 694 -26.14 -12.14 -18.08
N TYR A 695 -26.70 -10.94 -18.00
CA TYR A 695 -27.92 -10.63 -17.24
C TYR A 695 -28.67 -9.52 -17.97
N PHE A 696 -29.28 -9.82 -19.13
CA PHE A 696 -29.98 -8.82 -19.95
C PHE A 696 -31.31 -8.41 -19.31
N SER A 697 -31.25 -7.72 -18.17
CA SER A 697 -32.38 -7.40 -17.31
C SER A 697 -33.35 -6.40 -17.94
N SER A 698 -32.85 -5.51 -18.79
CA SER A 698 -33.71 -4.56 -19.52
C SER A 698 -34.51 -5.22 -20.64
N ASN A 699 -33.96 -6.29 -21.25
CA ASN A 699 -34.66 -7.06 -22.26
C ASN A 699 -34.09 -8.49 -22.36
N ASN A 700 -34.76 -9.45 -21.71
CA ASN A 700 -34.30 -10.83 -21.63
C ASN A 700 -34.36 -11.61 -22.96
N SER A 701 -34.94 -11.03 -24.02
CA SER A 701 -34.94 -11.62 -25.37
C SER A 701 -33.66 -11.34 -26.15
N VAL A 702 -32.83 -10.42 -25.65
CA VAL A 702 -31.51 -10.13 -26.22
C VAL A 702 -30.61 -11.36 -26.09
N LYS A 703 -29.85 -11.61 -27.16
CA LYS A 703 -28.88 -12.69 -27.24
C LYS A 703 -27.50 -12.12 -27.59
N LEU A 704 -26.47 -12.75 -27.05
CA LEU A 704 -25.12 -12.67 -27.59
C LEU A 704 -24.85 -13.91 -28.44
N GLY A 705 -24.43 -13.72 -29.69
CA GLY A 705 -24.14 -14.82 -30.60
C GLY A 705 -22.96 -15.67 -30.16
N SER A 706 -21.88 -15.06 -29.68
CA SER A 706 -20.71 -15.76 -29.14
C SER A 706 -20.02 -14.95 -28.05
N ALA A 707 -19.67 -15.58 -26.93
CA ALA A 707 -18.96 -14.93 -25.84
C ALA A 707 -17.51 -14.57 -26.21
N ILE A 708 -16.85 -15.44 -26.98
CA ILE A 708 -15.44 -15.32 -27.35
C ILE A 708 -15.33 -15.44 -28.87
N GLU A 709 -14.55 -14.56 -29.49
CA GLU A 709 -14.25 -14.65 -30.92
C GLU A 709 -12.75 -14.74 -31.17
N VAL A 710 -12.31 -15.78 -31.87
CA VAL A 710 -10.91 -16.00 -32.26
C VAL A 710 -10.78 -16.33 -33.75
N PRO A 711 -9.61 -16.11 -34.37
CA PRO A 711 -9.34 -16.58 -35.73
C PRO A 711 -9.56 -18.10 -35.86
N ALA A 712 -9.95 -18.58 -37.04
CA ALA A 712 -10.16 -20.02 -37.27
C ALA A 712 -8.90 -20.86 -36.97
N ALA A 713 -7.71 -20.34 -37.31
CA ALA A 713 -6.42 -20.97 -36.95
C ALA A 713 -6.21 -21.05 -35.42
N GLY A 714 -6.79 -20.12 -34.67
CA GLY A 714 -6.71 -20.06 -33.21
C GLY A 714 -7.50 -21.13 -32.48
N LEU A 715 -8.54 -21.69 -33.11
CA LEU A 715 -9.27 -22.84 -32.58
C LEU A 715 -8.39 -24.09 -32.56
N ASN A 716 -7.62 -24.34 -33.63
CA ASN A 716 -6.69 -25.47 -33.71
C ASN A 716 -5.43 -25.26 -32.84
N GLY A 717 -5.08 -24.01 -32.55
CA GLY A 717 -3.94 -23.65 -31.71
C GLY A 717 -4.25 -23.62 -30.21
N ALA A 718 -5.47 -24.00 -29.78
CA ALA A 718 -5.93 -23.91 -28.40
C ALA A 718 -5.64 -22.54 -27.77
N MET A 719 -6.03 -21.44 -28.44
CA MET A 719 -5.76 -20.08 -27.93
C MET A 719 -6.43 -19.77 -26.59
N ILE A 720 -7.52 -20.46 -26.27
CA ILE A 720 -8.32 -20.20 -25.07
C ILE A 720 -8.54 -21.51 -24.34
N HIS A 721 -8.37 -21.49 -23.02
CA HIS A 721 -8.48 -22.65 -22.16
C HIS A 721 -9.45 -22.40 -21.01
N ASN A 722 -10.29 -23.40 -20.74
CA ASN A 722 -11.18 -23.45 -19.57
C ASN A 722 -12.15 -22.26 -19.58
N MET A 723 -13.10 -22.31 -20.51
CA MET A 723 -14.11 -21.28 -20.73
C MET A 723 -15.39 -21.61 -19.96
N THR A 724 -15.94 -20.63 -19.25
CA THR A 724 -17.21 -20.71 -18.56
C THR A 724 -18.11 -19.56 -19.01
N THR A 725 -19.29 -19.86 -19.54
CA THR A 725 -20.33 -18.85 -19.82
C THR A 725 -21.52 -19.04 -18.90
N VAL A 726 -22.08 -17.93 -18.40
CA VAL A 726 -23.19 -17.97 -17.43
C VAL A 726 -24.33 -17.05 -17.87
N SER A 727 -25.56 -17.56 -17.86
CA SER A 727 -26.78 -16.74 -17.86
C SER A 727 -27.28 -16.61 -16.43
N LEU A 728 -27.09 -15.44 -15.83
CA LEU A 728 -27.38 -15.19 -14.42
C LEU A 728 -28.88 -15.28 -14.19
N GLY A 729 -29.31 -16.26 -13.38
CA GLY A 729 -30.73 -16.55 -13.16
C GLY A 729 -31.52 -16.94 -14.43
N GLY A 730 -30.83 -17.31 -15.53
CA GLY A 730 -31.46 -17.58 -16.81
C GLY A 730 -31.94 -16.34 -17.57
N VAL A 731 -31.46 -15.14 -17.21
CA VAL A 731 -31.87 -13.87 -17.83
C VAL A 731 -30.98 -13.54 -19.02
N GLY A 732 -31.52 -13.78 -20.22
CA GLY A 732 -30.79 -13.61 -21.47
C GLY A 732 -30.08 -14.88 -21.94
N GLU A 733 -29.45 -14.80 -23.11
CA GLU A 733 -28.76 -15.93 -23.72
C GLU A 733 -27.38 -15.54 -24.25
N ILE A 734 -26.40 -16.40 -23.97
CA ILE A 734 -25.14 -16.49 -24.73
C ILE A 734 -25.27 -17.76 -25.59
N THR A 735 -25.38 -17.60 -26.91
CA THR A 735 -25.70 -18.72 -27.81
C THR A 735 -24.53 -19.70 -27.95
N HIS A 736 -23.29 -19.20 -27.99
CA HIS A 736 -22.06 -20.00 -28.08
C HIS A 736 -20.98 -19.50 -27.12
N VAL A 737 -20.15 -20.43 -26.65
CA VAL A 737 -19.00 -20.13 -25.77
C VAL A 737 -17.89 -19.45 -26.57
N ILE A 738 -17.54 -20.01 -27.73
CA ILE A 738 -16.46 -19.51 -28.58
C ILE A 738 -16.79 -19.72 -30.06
N ASN A 739 -16.69 -18.68 -30.87
CA ASN A 739 -17.14 -18.65 -32.25
C ASN A 739 -18.53 -19.33 -32.39
N GLN A 740 -18.63 -20.43 -33.14
CA GLN A 740 -19.85 -21.23 -33.32
C GLN A 740 -19.93 -22.49 -32.42
N TYR A 741 -19.07 -22.61 -31.41
CA TYR A 741 -18.88 -23.80 -30.58
C TYR A 741 -19.30 -23.57 -29.12
N GLY A 742 -19.65 -24.68 -28.45
CA GLY A 742 -20.21 -24.67 -27.10
C GLY A 742 -21.72 -24.50 -27.10
N ASN A 743 -22.36 -25.10 -26.09
CA ASN A 743 -23.81 -25.00 -25.88
C ASN A 743 -24.20 -23.59 -25.42
N SER A 744 -25.49 -23.27 -25.52
CA SER A 744 -26.00 -21.97 -25.08
C SER A 744 -26.15 -21.90 -23.57
N ALA A 745 -25.69 -20.80 -22.97
CA ALA A 745 -26.02 -20.46 -21.59
C ALA A 745 -27.31 -19.63 -21.58
N ASN A 746 -28.37 -20.15 -20.96
CA ASN A 746 -29.72 -19.57 -20.93
C ASN A 746 -30.52 -20.17 -19.75
N SER A 747 -31.84 -19.92 -19.70
CA SER A 747 -32.72 -20.44 -18.64
C SER A 747 -32.85 -21.96 -18.54
N ALA A 748 -32.47 -22.72 -19.58
CA ALA A 748 -32.44 -24.18 -19.54
C ALA A 748 -31.10 -24.73 -19.03
N ALA A 749 -30.01 -23.99 -19.27
CA ALA A 749 -28.66 -24.33 -18.83
C ALA A 749 -27.92 -23.05 -18.44
N ASN A 750 -28.04 -22.65 -17.17
CA ASN A 750 -27.51 -21.37 -16.71
C ASN A 750 -25.98 -21.29 -16.77
N VAL A 751 -25.27 -22.42 -16.64
CA VAL A 751 -23.81 -22.48 -16.67
C VAL A 751 -23.38 -23.46 -17.76
N VAL A 752 -22.53 -23.01 -18.68
CA VAL A 752 -21.93 -23.82 -19.74
C VAL A 752 -20.43 -23.72 -19.67
N ARG A 753 -19.75 -24.85 -19.87
CA ARG A 753 -18.29 -24.97 -19.83
C ARG A 753 -17.77 -25.60 -21.12
N LEU A 754 -16.66 -25.06 -21.63
CA LEU A 754 -15.94 -25.60 -22.78
C LEU A 754 -14.43 -25.56 -22.50
N GLY A 755 -13.75 -26.67 -22.76
CA GLY A 755 -12.34 -26.86 -22.40
C GLY A 755 -11.40 -26.18 -23.39
N GLN A 756 -10.94 -26.98 -24.36
CA GLN A 756 -10.17 -26.55 -25.54
C GLN A 756 -10.98 -26.77 -26.81
#